data_AF-A0A963MLN3-F1
#
_entry.id   AF-A0A963MLN3-F1
#
_cell.length_a   1.000
_cell.length_b   1.000
_cell.length_c   1.000
_cell.angle_alpha   90.00
_cell.angle_beta   90.00
_cell.angle_gamma   90.00
#
_symmetry.space_group_name_H-M   'P 1'
#
loop_
_entity.id
_entity.type
_entity.pdbx_description
1 polymer ?
#
loop_
_entity_poly.entity_id
_entity_poly.type
_entity_poly.pdbx_seq_one_letter_code
_entity_poly.pdbx_strand_id
1 'polypeptide(L)'
;YLSDDNLWDINDRLLGKIAHSGVLAENDSYTASLDALVPPIKGGQYRLIVRPDIYNEVFEGPYRSAGEANNFATSANALSIAVDELHLGVALSTTLSTAQSRVYKLTVGQGETLKLSLTAADHDAANEIFIRYGDVPDGFNYDATYENPLQANQTAVIPFTRPGDYYVLIRGHSEPKANAQVKLLAEVVPFAITAVSVDQGGDSRWVTIDVRGARFADNAILKLVRPDVAEYEPVKWDVIDSTWIRATFDFRGAPLGLYDLKVINPDGKQAVVAYRFLIERALEPDVTIGLGGPRVLAAGETGTYGVALQSLTNVDTPYVRFTFGVPEMGRNDFVYDLPFLKYYNNLRGQPESGGEDVPWARLDSATNTNGQILSSGYAYDVIAGGYVGATFNVQTYPLLKALSTLNWDALRVGLYEMYPDLEPIQALAGGPQSMITVLPEFWDLWLLAGSEDGLPDKCVIPFIPYRFNIVGAATAMTRDEFIADQTAEALKLRAAILVDSDLDAKIADPRTDDTSLAEKRAAIALRVLAADATTWSQAYLAALEQVGILRPVDEAPPIRQDIKVMSLMSTLATGILIGPAGDQIRTTADLADFFARIKQWYGDEPGTRAAIDHYEYRESDCLSGDIPVPALPTFDDYNLDLSHPTYFQTFNIFVPYVGF
;
A
#
# COMPACT_ATOMS: atom_id res chain seq x y z
N TYR A 1 -12.55 1.34 37.59
CA TYR A 1 -13.08 1.26 36.21
C TYR A 1 -14.28 2.18 36.09
N LEU A 2 -14.57 2.63 34.88
CA LEU A 2 -15.78 3.34 34.51
C LEU A 2 -16.62 2.41 33.61
N SER A 3 -17.82 2.11 34.06
CA SER A 3 -18.73 1.13 33.45
C SER A 3 -20.01 1.80 32.95
N ASP A 4 -20.58 1.25 31.88
CA ASP A 4 -21.89 1.62 31.38
C ASP A 4 -23.03 0.98 32.22
N ASP A 5 -22.72 -0.03 33.04
CA ASP A 5 -23.70 -0.74 33.87
C ASP A 5 -23.18 -1.07 35.29
N ASN A 6 -23.84 -2.01 35.97
CA ASN A 6 -23.53 -2.37 37.36
C ASN A 6 -22.64 -3.61 37.51
N LEU A 7 -22.25 -4.25 36.42
CA LEU A 7 -21.46 -5.49 36.41
C LEU A 7 -20.06 -5.17 35.93
N TRP A 8 -19.08 -5.86 36.51
CA TRP A 8 -17.72 -5.79 35.99
C TRP A 8 -17.58 -6.68 34.76
N ASP A 9 -17.18 -6.12 33.62
CA ASP A 9 -16.87 -6.87 32.41
C ASP A 9 -15.64 -6.33 31.64
N ILE A 10 -15.32 -6.96 30.50
CA ILE A 10 -14.14 -6.61 29.69
C ILE A 10 -14.27 -5.27 28.95
N ASN A 11 -15.48 -4.73 28.79
CA ASN A 11 -15.74 -3.46 28.13
C ASN A 11 -15.58 -2.26 29.09
N ASP A 12 -15.45 -2.52 30.39
CA ASP A 12 -15.24 -1.49 31.39
C ASP A 12 -13.90 -0.80 31.26
N ARG A 13 -13.92 0.53 31.32
CA ARG A 13 -12.74 1.35 31.03
C ARG A 13 -11.90 1.52 32.30
N LEU A 14 -10.63 1.13 32.24
CA LEU A 14 -9.71 1.32 33.36
C LEU A 14 -9.40 2.81 33.55
N LEU A 15 -9.70 3.35 34.74
CA LEU A 15 -9.34 4.73 35.11
C LEU A 15 -7.96 4.84 35.76
N GLY A 16 -7.51 3.78 36.45
CA GLY A 16 -6.23 3.73 37.14
C GLY A 16 -6.17 2.58 38.14
N LYS A 17 -5.01 2.43 38.78
CA LYS A 17 -4.71 1.38 39.76
C LYS A 17 -4.10 2.03 41.01
N ILE A 18 -4.43 1.51 42.19
CA ILE A 18 -3.79 1.88 43.45
C ILE A 18 -3.18 0.61 44.04
N ALA A 19 -1.90 0.67 44.41
CA ALA A 19 -1.25 -0.42 45.12
C ALA A 19 -1.61 -0.36 46.62
N HIS A 20 -1.90 -1.52 47.20
CA HIS A 20 -2.04 -1.69 48.65
C HIS A 20 -1.03 -2.74 49.11
N SER A 21 -0.36 -2.47 50.24
CA SER A 21 0.62 -3.38 50.84
C SER A 21 0.29 -3.58 52.32
N GLY A 22 0.40 -4.82 52.79
CA GLY A 22 0.05 -5.21 54.16
C GLY A 22 -1.05 -6.26 54.16
N VAL A 23 -1.30 -6.85 55.33
CA VAL A 23 -2.39 -7.80 55.53
C VAL A 23 -3.64 -7.03 55.99
N LEU A 24 -4.78 -7.29 55.36
CA LEU A 24 -6.08 -6.84 55.84
C LEU A 24 -6.72 -7.99 56.63
N ALA A 25 -7.00 -7.78 57.92
CA ALA A 25 -7.63 -8.83 58.73
C ALA A 25 -9.12 -9.00 58.36
N GLU A 26 -9.74 -10.07 58.84
CA GLU A 26 -11.17 -10.31 58.63
C GLU A 26 -12.01 -9.13 59.16
N ASN A 27 -12.90 -8.60 58.33
CA ASN A 27 -13.75 -7.42 58.59
C ASN A 27 -13.02 -6.07 58.70
N ASP A 28 -11.70 -6.02 58.51
CA ASP A 28 -11.00 -4.74 58.41
C ASP A 28 -11.27 -4.07 57.06
N SER A 29 -11.08 -2.74 57.02
CA SER A 29 -11.19 -1.96 55.80
C SER A 29 -10.06 -0.93 55.72
N TYR A 30 -9.73 -0.50 54.51
CA TYR A 30 -8.82 0.61 54.27
C TYR A 30 -9.48 1.62 53.33
N THR A 31 -8.99 2.86 53.36
CA THR A 31 -9.42 3.91 52.45
C THR A 31 -8.25 4.30 51.56
N ALA A 32 -8.53 4.49 50.27
CA ALA A 32 -7.60 5.01 49.29
C ALA A 32 -8.29 6.06 48.41
N SER A 33 -7.51 6.95 47.80
CA SER A 33 -8.00 7.97 46.86
C SER A 33 -7.21 7.89 45.57
N LEU A 34 -7.89 8.04 44.44
CA LEU A 34 -7.31 8.06 43.10
C LEU A 34 -7.84 9.29 42.36
N ASP A 35 -6.93 10.15 41.93
CA ASP A 35 -7.21 11.16 40.92
C ASP A 35 -6.96 10.53 39.54
N ALA A 36 -7.98 10.51 38.69
CA ALA A 36 -7.90 9.93 37.36
C ALA A 36 -8.55 10.86 36.32
N LEU A 37 -8.00 10.83 35.11
CA LEU A 37 -8.62 11.50 33.97
C LEU A 37 -9.77 10.63 33.44
N VAL A 38 -10.92 11.25 33.20
CA VAL A 38 -12.01 10.58 32.50
C VAL A 38 -11.58 10.41 31.04
N PRO A 39 -11.60 9.18 30.50
CA PRO A 39 -11.24 8.96 29.11
C PRO A 39 -12.22 9.67 28.16
N PRO A 40 -11.84 9.91 26.90
CA PRO A 40 -12.74 10.35 25.84
C PRO A 40 -13.97 9.44 25.72
N ILE A 41 -15.12 9.87 26.23
CA ILE A 41 -16.36 9.09 26.24
C ILE A 41 -17.57 9.96 25.94
N LYS A 42 -18.64 9.30 25.53
CA LYS A 42 -19.92 9.95 25.24
C LYS A 42 -20.54 10.51 26.52
N GLY A 43 -21.33 11.56 26.39
CA GLY A 43 -22.15 12.06 27.49
C GLY A 43 -23.18 11.01 27.90
N GLY A 44 -23.34 10.75 29.20
CA GLY A 44 -24.17 9.66 29.67
C GLY A 44 -24.11 9.44 31.18
N GLN A 45 -24.79 8.40 31.66
CA GLN A 45 -24.72 7.94 33.04
C GLN A 45 -23.81 6.71 33.10
N TYR A 46 -22.84 6.76 34.00
CA TYR A 46 -21.83 5.70 34.18
C TYR A 46 -21.78 5.26 35.63
N ARG A 47 -21.13 4.13 35.92
CA ARG A 47 -20.83 3.65 37.27
C ARG A 47 -19.33 3.55 37.47
N LEU A 48 -18.88 3.76 38.71
CA LEU A 48 -17.50 3.44 39.09
C LEU A 48 -17.47 2.04 39.69
N ILE A 49 -16.59 1.20 39.16
CA ILE A 49 -16.35 -0.15 39.69
C ILE A 49 -14.94 -0.21 40.26
N VAL A 50 -14.83 -0.65 41.52
CA VAL A 50 -13.56 -0.94 42.19
C VAL A 50 -13.40 -2.46 42.26
N ARG A 51 -12.25 -2.96 41.81
CA ARG A 51 -11.92 -4.39 41.79
C ARG A 51 -10.63 -4.59 42.62
N PRO A 52 -10.68 -5.13 43.84
CA PRO A 52 -9.48 -5.60 44.53
C PRO A 52 -8.88 -6.84 43.84
N ASP A 53 -7.66 -7.19 44.25
CA ASP A 53 -6.90 -8.37 43.81
C ASP A 53 -6.95 -8.66 42.29
N ILE A 54 -6.67 -7.64 41.48
CA ILE A 54 -6.79 -7.76 40.02
C ILE A 54 -5.82 -8.80 39.40
N TYR A 55 -4.76 -9.17 40.12
CA TYR A 55 -3.75 -10.15 39.71
C TYR A 55 -3.94 -11.52 40.35
N ASN A 56 -4.98 -11.69 41.19
CA ASN A 56 -5.31 -12.94 41.86
C ASN A 56 -4.17 -13.46 42.76
N GLU A 57 -3.48 -12.54 43.44
CA GLU A 57 -2.31 -12.81 44.29
C GLU A 57 -2.72 -13.22 45.72
N VAL A 58 -3.95 -12.91 46.14
CA VAL A 58 -4.49 -13.30 47.44
C VAL A 58 -5.36 -14.54 47.24
N PHE A 59 -5.06 -15.62 47.94
CA PHE A 59 -5.91 -16.81 47.89
C PHE A 59 -7.16 -16.60 48.73
N GLU A 60 -8.32 -16.44 48.08
CA GLU A 60 -9.63 -16.22 48.73
C GLU A 60 -10.56 -17.43 48.59
N GLY A 61 -10.17 -18.41 47.77
CA GLY A 61 -10.73 -19.76 47.74
C GLY A 61 -10.48 -20.46 46.40
N PRO A 62 -11.13 -21.62 46.16
CA PRO A 62 -11.11 -22.23 44.84
C PRO A 62 -11.71 -21.30 43.77
N TYR A 63 -11.29 -21.44 42.51
CA TYR A 63 -11.81 -20.66 41.38
C TYR A 63 -13.36 -20.61 41.37
N ARG A 64 -13.92 -19.39 41.31
CA ARG A 64 -15.38 -19.09 41.39
C ARG A 64 -16.05 -19.41 42.74
N SER A 65 -15.28 -19.58 43.81
CA SER A 65 -15.85 -19.62 45.17
C SER A 65 -16.46 -18.26 45.55
N ALA A 66 -17.21 -18.23 46.66
CA ALA A 66 -17.85 -17.01 47.13
C ALA A 66 -16.84 -15.88 47.44
N GLY A 67 -15.62 -16.23 47.88
CA GLY A 67 -14.53 -15.28 48.13
C GLY A 67 -13.81 -14.80 46.86
N GLU A 68 -13.91 -15.55 45.76
CA GLU A 68 -13.38 -15.12 44.46
C GLU A 68 -14.43 -14.32 43.66
N ALA A 69 -15.71 -14.50 43.98
CA ALA A 69 -16.84 -13.91 43.24
C ALA A 69 -17.24 -12.51 43.74
N ASN A 70 -16.81 -12.10 44.93
CA ASN A 70 -17.12 -10.79 45.54
C ASN A 70 -16.01 -9.75 45.32
N ASN A 71 -15.08 -10.00 44.40
CA ASN A 71 -13.93 -9.14 44.13
C ASN A 71 -14.22 -7.90 43.29
N PHE A 72 -15.44 -7.35 43.36
CA PHE A 72 -15.72 -6.02 42.87
C PHE A 72 -16.89 -5.38 43.60
N ALA A 73 -16.90 -4.05 43.63
CA ALA A 73 -18.02 -3.27 44.11
C ALA A 73 -18.30 -2.11 43.15
N THR A 74 -19.59 -1.87 42.90
CA THR A 74 -20.09 -0.81 42.03
C THR A 74 -20.58 0.38 42.85
N SER A 75 -20.36 1.61 42.38
CA SER A 75 -20.83 2.83 43.02
C SER A 75 -22.35 2.84 43.21
N ALA A 76 -22.80 3.25 44.40
CA ALA A 76 -24.21 3.33 44.74
C ALA A 76 -25.00 4.28 43.83
N ASN A 77 -24.38 5.40 43.43
CA ASN A 77 -24.94 6.37 42.50
C ASN A 77 -24.28 6.27 41.12
N ALA A 78 -25.03 6.65 40.09
CA ALA A 78 -24.48 6.88 38.76
C ALA A 78 -23.73 8.22 38.72
N LEU A 79 -22.65 8.25 37.94
CA LEU A 79 -21.87 9.41 37.60
C LEU A 79 -22.37 9.95 36.25
N SER A 80 -22.85 11.20 36.24
CA SER A 80 -23.24 11.88 35.01
C SER A 80 -22.03 12.50 34.34
N ILE A 81 -21.73 12.07 33.11
CA ILE A 81 -20.69 12.65 32.27
C ILE A 81 -21.33 13.53 31.21
N ALA A 82 -20.81 14.75 31.05
CA ALA A 82 -21.21 15.70 30.01
C ALA A 82 -20.02 15.96 29.09
N VAL A 83 -20.32 16.25 27.82
CA VAL A 83 -19.33 16.58 26.79
C VAL A 83 -19.56 18.03 26.40
N ASP A 84 -18.47 18.80 26.33
CA ASP A 84 -18.52 20.21 25.96
C ASP A 84 -19.03 20.39 24.52
N GLU A 85 -19.83 21.44 24.29
CA GLU A 85 -20.42 21.71 22.99
C GLU A 85 -19.52 22.58 22.11
N LEU A 86 -19.28 22.13 20.88
CA LEU A 86 -18.68 22.91 19.82
C LEU A 86 -19.80 23.51 18.96
N HIS A 87 -19.66 24.79 18.62
CA HIS A 87 -20.67 25.52 17.86
C HIS A 87 -20.14 25.89 16.47
N LEU A 88 -21.00 25.77 15.45
CA LEU A 88 -20.65 26.13 14.08
C LEU A 88 -20.30 27.63 13.98
N GLY A 89 -19.20 27.94 13.30
CA GLY A 89 -18.70 29.30 13.06
C GLY A 89 -18.07 29.99 14.27
N VAL A 90 -17.99 29.33 15.43
CA VAL A 90 -17.44 29.91 16.66
C VAL A 90 -16.14 29.21 17.02
N ALA A 91 -15.03 29.94 16.99
CA ALA A 91 -13.74 29.41 17.39
C ALA A 91 -13.68 29.16 18.90
N LEU A 92 -13.49 27.91 19.30
CA LEU A 92 -13.31 27.48 20.69
C LEU A 92 -11.81 27.47 21.04
N SER A 93 -11.41 28.26 22.03
CA SER A 93 -10.03 28.20 22.56
C SER A 93 -9.96 27.17 23.68
N THR A 94 -8.96 26.30 23.63
CA THR A 94 -8.71 25.24 24.62
C THR A 94 -7.22 24.96 24.73
N THR A 95 -6.84 23.99 25.55
CA THR A 95 -5.45 23.57 25.72
C THR A 95 -5.25 22.09 25.44
N LEU A 96 -4.09 21.73 24.91
CA LEU A 96 -3.64 20.34 24.77
C LEU A 96 -2.26 20.17 25.41
N SER A 97 -2.01 18.97 25.90
CA SER A 97 -0.69 18.51 26.35
C SER A 97 -0.36 17.22 25.61
N THR A 98 0.90 16.81 25.60
CA THR A 98 1.31 15.53 25.01
C THR A 98 0.48 14.38 25.56
N ALA A 99 -0.04 13.55 24.66
CA ALA A 99 -0.96 12.43 24.90
C ALA A 99 -2.34 12.79 25.50
N GLN A 100 -2.66 14.08 25.69
CA GLN A 100 -3.97 14.50 26.16
C GLN A 100 -5.00 14.46 25.02
N SER A 101 -6.20 13.96 25.32
CA SER A 101 -7.34 13.98 24.41
C SER A 101 -8.50 14.79 25.00
N ARG A 102 -9.28 15.43 24.15
CA ARG A 102 -10.53 16.13 24.50
C ARG A 102 -11.62 15.78 23.51
N VAL A 103 -12.86 15.69 23.99
CA VAL A 103 -14.03 15.40 23.16
C VAL A 103 -14.99 16.57 23.21
N TYR A 104 -15.54 16.90 22.06
CA TYR A 104 -16.60 17.89 21.90
C TYR A 104 -17.78 17.29 21.14
N LYS A 105 -18.98 17.77 21.44
CA LYS A 105 -20.21 17.43 20.71
C LYS A 105 -20.58 18.60 19.79
N LEU A 106 -20.84 18.30 18.52
CA LEU A 106 -21.22 19.26 17.50
C LEU A 106 -22.51 18.80 16.81
N THR A 107 -23.56 19.61 16.84
CA THR A 107 -24.81 19.31 16.12
C THR A 107 -24.79 19.98 14.74
N VAL A 108 -25.05 19.22 13.69
CA VAL A 108 -25.04 19.70 12.29
C VAL A 108 -26.31 19.35 11.52
N GLY A 109 -26.58 20.12 10.47
CA GLY A 109 -27.67 19.87 9.53
C GLY A 109 -27.36 18.75 8.52
N GLN A 110 -28.33 18.42 7.67
CA GLN A 110 -28.18 17.41 6.62
C GLN A 110 -27.49 17.98 5.38
N GLY A 111 -26.56 17.22 4.79
CA GLY A 111 -25.99 17.50 3.48
C GLY A 111 -25.16 18.78 3.41
N GLU A 112 -24.54 19.15 4.52
CA GLU A 112 -23.53 20.19 4.59
C GLU A 112 -22.14 19.56 4.42
N THR A 113 -21.18 20.35 3.92
CA THR A 113 -19.76 20.00 3.97
C THR A 113 -19.20 20.60 5.25
N LEU A 114 -18.91 19.76 6.24
CA LEU A 114 -18.38 20.20 7.53
C LEU A 114 -16.85 20.17 7.49
N LYS A 115 -16.23 21.31 7.75
CA LYS A 115 -14.79 21.44 7.93
C LYS A 115 -14.48 21.75 9.39
N LEU A 116 -13.56 21.00 9.98
CA LEU A 116 -12.95 21.34 11.26
C LEU A 116 -11.51 21.76 11.05
N SER A 117 -11.14 22.87 11.69
CA SER A 117 -9.78 23.37 11.71
C SER A 117 -9.28 23.47 13.15
N LEU A 118 -8.13 22.86 13.43
CA LEU A 118 -7.38 23.07 14.67
C LEU A 118 -6.15 23.92 14.33
N THR A 119 -5.99 25.05 15.02
CA THR A 119 -4.79 25.89 14.91
C THR A 119 -4.07 25.97 16.24
N ALA A 120 -2.77 25.70 16.24
CA ALA A 120 -1.91 25.84 17.40
C ALA A 120 -1.02 27.09 17.27
N ALA A 121 -0.66 27.70 18.41
CA ALA A 121 0.25 28.84 18.41
C ALA A 121 1.72 28.42 18.25
N ASP A 122 2.07 27.20 18.68
CA ASP A 122 3.42 26.66 18.62
C ASP A 122 3.55 25.75 17.39
N HIS A 123 4.44 26.09 16.44
CA HIS A 123 4.59 25.37 15.17
C HIS A 123 5.24 23.99 15.31
N ASP A 124 5.96 23.74 16.42
CA ASP A 124 6.61 22.47 16.72
C ASP A 124 5.65 21.44 17.35
N ALA A 125 4.38 21.80 17.55
CA ALA A 125 3.35 20.88 18.03
C ALA A 125 2.94 19.89 16.94
N ALA A 126 2.41 18.74 17.35
CA ALA A 126 1.78 17.76 16.50
C ALA A 126 0.40 17.43 17.08
N ASN A 127 -0.64 17.78 16.35
CA ASN A 127 -2.03 17.59 16.76
C ASN A 127 -2.76 16.59 15.86
N GLU A 128 -3.82 16.00 16.38
CA GLU A 128 -4.71 15.08 15.68
C GLU A 128 -6.17 15.52 15.87
N ILE A 129 -7.01 15.34 14.84
CA ILE A 129 -8.47 15.53 14.88
C ILE A 129 -9.13 14.24 14.38
N PHE A 130 -10.18 13.79 15.07
CA PHE A 130 -11.06 12.73 14.61
C PHE A 130 -12.52 13.16 14.77
N ILE A 131 -13.37 12.78 13.83
CA ILE A 131 -14.78 13.15 13.79
C ILE A 131 -15.61 11.89 13.53
N ARG A 132 -16.71 11.71 14.26
CA ARG A 132 -17.64 10.59 14.04
C ARG A 132 -19.09 10.96 14.37
N TYR A 133 -20.02 10.47 13.55
CA TYR A 133 -21.46 10.64 13.74
C TYR A 133 -21.99 9.71 14.82
N GLY A 134 -22.72 10.26 15.80
CA GLY A 134 -23.49 9.53 16.80
C GLY A 134 -22.69 8.91 17.95
N ASP A 135 -21.36 8.82 17.84
CA ASP A 135 -20.50 8.21 18.86
C ASP A 135 -19.09 8.86 18.89
N VAL A 136 -18.37 8.71 20.00
CA VAL A 136 -17.02 9.27 20.15
C VAL A 136 -16.04 8.52 19.24
N PRO A 137 -15.22 9.23 18.43
CA PRO A 137 -14.23 8.58 17.60
C PRO A 137 -13.02 8.09 18.41
N ASP A 138 -12.31 7.13 17.85
CA ASP A 138 -11.00 6.67 18.32
C ASP A 138 -10.01 6.60 17.13
N GLY A 139 -8.80 6.09 17.36
CA GLY A 139 -7.77 5.99 16.32
C GLY A 139 -8.10 5.02 15.17
N PHE A 140 -9.16 4.23 15.28
CA PHE A 140 -9.60 3.23 14.30
C PHE A 140 -11.02 3.50 13.78
N ASN A 141 -11.92 4.01 14.64
CA ASN A 141 -13.32 4.28 14.33
C ASN A 141 -13.56 5.78 14.18
N TYR A 142 -13.60 6.27 12.95
CA TYR A 142 -13.88 7.66 12.61
C TYR A 142 -14.53 7.78 11.22
N ASP A 143 -15.23 8.90 11.00
CA ASP A 143 -15.79 9.27 9.69
C ASP A 143 -14.87 10.25 8.94
N ALA A 144 -14.09 11.06 9.66
CA ALA A 144 -13.02 11.89 9.11
C ALA A 144 -11.89 12.07 10.13
N THR A 145 -10.67 12.27 9.62
CA THR A 145 -9.47 12.49 10.43
C THR A 145 -8.61 13.61 9.85
N TYR A 146 -7.55 13.95 10.55
CA TYR A 146 -6.59 14.99 10.18
C TYR A 146 -5.88 14.68 8.85
N GLU A 147 -5.59 15.72 8.06
CA GLU A 147 -5.00 15.58 6.73
C GLU A 147 -3.46 15.71 6.68
N ASN A 148 -2.83 16.33 7.68
CA ASN A 148 -1.39 16.66 7.63
C ASN A 148 -0.64 16.01 8.80
N PRO A 149 -0.25 14.72 8.71
CA PRO A 149 0.40 14.02 9.82
C PRO A 149 1.59 14.79 10.41
N LEU A 150 1.71 14.75 11.75
CA LEU A 150 2.80 15.37 12.51
C LEU A 150 2.92 16.91 12.35
N GLN A 151 1.85 17.59 11.95
CA GLN A 151 1.79 19.05 11.91
C GLN A 151 0.99 19.64 13.08
N ALA A 152 1.31 20.90 13.42
CA ALA A 152 0.67 21.63 14.51
C ALA A 152 -0.78 22.00 14.18
N ASN A 153 -1.02 22.46 12.95
CA ASN A 153 -2.34 22.82 12.45
C ASN A 153 -2.93 21.63 11.70
N GLN A 154 -4.21 21.35 11.95
CA GLN A 154 -4.92 20.25 11.32
C GLN A 154 -6.23 20.69 10.72
N THR A 155 -6.64 19.98 9.68
CA THR A 155 -7.97 20.07 9.08
C THR A 155 -8.54 18.67 8.96
N ALA A 156 -9.85 18.53 9.18
CA ALA A 156 -10.62 17.33 8.90
C ALA A 156 -11.94 17.73 8.23
N VAL A 157 -12.34 17.02 7.18
CA VAL A 157 -13.53 17.34 6.39
C VAL A 157 -14.48 16.15 6.36
N ILE A 158 -15.75 16.38 6.69
CA ILE A 158 -16.86 15.47 6.42
C ILE A 158 -17.55 15.98 5.15
N PRO A 159 -17.44 15.27 4.01
CA PRO A 159 -18.02 15.72 2.75
C PRO A 159 -19.53 15.93 2.83
N PHE A 160 -20.24 14.98 3.46
CA PHE A 160 -21.70 14.99 3.58
C PHE A 160 -22.14 14.68 5.01
N THR A 161 -22.68 15.68 5.70
CA THR A 161 -23.19 15.49 7.06
C THR A 161 -24.54 14.78 7.09
N ARG A 162 -24.70 13.87 8.06
CA ARG A 162 -26.01 13.37 8.50
C ARG A 162 -26.58 14.36 9.52
N PRO A 163 -27.88 14.65 9.52
CA PRO A 163 -28.45 15.52 10.53
C PRO A 163 -28.33 14.87 11.91
N GLY A 164 -27.74 15.57 12.89
CA GLY A 164 -27.59 15.06 14.25
C GLY A 164 -26.25 15.42 14.88
N ASP A 165 -25.87 14.64 15.88
CA ASP A 165 -24.69 14.90 16.70
C ASP A 165 -23.46 14.19 16.14
N TYR A 166 -22.39 14.96 15.94
CA TYR A 166 -21.04 14.48 15.71
C TYR A 166 -20.22 14.68 16.97
N TYR A 167 -19.32 13.74 17.23
CA TYR A 167 -18.32 13.86 18.27
C TYR A 167 -16.96 14.13 17.63
N VAL A 168 -16.27 15.10 18.19
CA VAL A 168 -14.98 15.59 17.73
C VAL A 168 -13.96 15.29 18.81
N LEU A 169 -13.00 14.44 18.51
CA LEU A 169 -11.87 14.17 19.39
C LEU A 169 -10.65 14.92 18.86
N ILE A 170 -10.04 15.73 19.72
CA ILE A 170 -8.73 16.34 19.45
C ILE A 170 -7.70 15.74 20.39
N ARG A 171 -6.49 15.49 19.89
CA ARG A 171 -5.40 14.91 20.67
C ARG A 171 -4.09 15.63 20.39
N GLY A 172 -3.37 15.96 21.46
CA GLY A 172 -1.98 16.42 21.37
C GLY A 172 -1.07 15.22 21.22
N HIS A 173 -0.64 14.92 19.99
CA HIS A 173 0.29 13.81 19.74
C HIS A 173 1.65 14.12 20.38
N SER A 174 2.15 15.34 20.16
CA SER A 174 3.35 15.87 20.78
C SER A 174 3.19 17.37 20.96
N GLU A 175 3.23 17.86 22.20
CA GLU A 175 3.12 19.28 22.50
C GLU A 175 4.44 19.80 23.11
N PRO A 176 4.91 20.99 22.72
CA PRO A 176 6.18 21.55 23.22
C PRO A 176 6.12 21.92 24.70
N LYS A 177 4.92 22.09 25.26
CA LYS A 177 4.68 22.40 26.67
C LYS A 177 3.33 21.84 27.11
N ALA A 178 3.18 21.62 28.42
CA ALA A 178 1.87 21.31 29.00
C ALA A 178 0.90 22.48 28.79
N ASN A 179 -0.36 22.15 28.51
CA ASN A 179 -1.43 23.11 28.25
C ASN A 179 -1.11 24.12 27.13
N ALA A 180 -0.47 23.65 26.05
CA ALA A 180 -0.31 24.43 24.83
C ALA A 180 -1.67 24.90 24.30
N GLN A 181 -1.72 26.15 23.84
CA GLN A 181 -2.98 26.79 23.43
C GLN A 181 -3.33 26.39 22.00
N VAL A 182 -4.55 25.90 21.82
CA VAL A 182 -5.10 25.53 20.51
C VAL A 182 -6.48 26.17 20.33
N LYS A 183 -6.85 26.42 19.08
CA LYS A 183 -8.19 26.88 18.71
C LYS A 183 -8.83 25.87 17.77
N LEU A 184 -10.06 25.51 18.07
CA LEU A 184 -10.88 24.61 17.26
C LEU A 184 -12.02 25.40 16.62
N LEU A 185 -12.19 25.27 15.31
CA LEU A 185 -13.28 25.91 14.57
C LEU A 185 -13.98 24.85 13.72
N ALA A 186 -15.29 24.71 13.91
CA ALA A 186 -16.15 23.93 13.02
C ALA A 186 -16.94 24.89 12.13
N GLU A 187 -16.93 24.67 10.83
CA GLU A 187 -17.64 25.52 9.86
C GLU A 187 -18.28 24.68 8.76
N VAL A 188 -19.40 25.16 8.23
CA VAL A 188 -20.01 24.61 7.02
C VAL A 188 -19.48 25.38 5.83
N VAL A 189 -18.93 24.67 4.86
CA VAL A 189 -18.39 25.28 3.65
C VAL A 189 -19.54 25.49 2.66
N PRO A 190 -19.79 26.72 2.19
CA PRO A 190 -20.82 26.97 1.19
C PRO A 190 -20.44 26.32 -0.14
N PHE A 191 -21.43 26.16 -1.02
CA PHE A 191 -21.18 25.65 -2.37
C PHE A 191 -20.15 26.52 -3.10
N ALA A 192 -18.98 25.96 -3.35
CA ALA A 192 -17.83 26.66 -3.90
C ALA A 192 -16.83 25.68 -4.49
N ILE A 193 -16.02 26.17 -5.42
CA ILE A 193 -14.80 25.51 -5.88
C ILE A 193 -13.64 26.07 -5.05
N THR A 194 -12.84 25.20 -4.43
CA THR A 194 -11.75 25.58 -3.54
C THR A 194 -10.38 25.35 -4.17
N ALA A 195 -10.24 24.33 -5.02
CA ALA A 195 -9.02 24.08 -5.77
C ALA A 195 -9.31 23.38 -7.10
N VAL A 196 -8.36 23.51 -8.02
CA VAL A 196 -8.36 22.77 -9.29
C VAL A 196 -6.94 22.25 -9.48
N SER A 197 -6.79 20.93 -9.58
CA SER A 197 -5.52 20.30 -9.96
C SER A 197 -5.55 20.00 -11.44
N VAL A 198 -4.43 20.22 -12.12
CA VAL A 198 -4.35 20.36 -13.57
C VAL A 198 -5.16 21.58 -14.00
N ASP A 199 -4.57 22.77 -13.87
CA ASP A 199 -5.18 24.04 -14.26
C ASP A 199 -4.75 24.53 -15.66
N GLN A 200 -4.07 23.66 -16.41
CA GLN A 200 -3.71 23.85 -17.81
C GLN A 200 -3.84 22.53 -18.59
N GLY A 201 -4.24 22.62 -19.85
CA GLY A 201 -4.46 21.47 -20.73
C GLY A 201 -4.05 21.75 -22.16
N GLY A 202 -3.51 20.74 -22.83
CA GLY A 202 -3.20 20.79 -24.26
C GLY A 202 -4.45 20.74 -25.13
N ASP A 203 -4.40 21.36 -26.31
CA ASP A 203 -5.42 21.34 -27.37
C ASP A 203 -5.52 19.98 -28.10
N SER A 204 -5.49 18.90 -27.33
CA SER A 204 -5.56 17.51 -27.78
C SER A 204 -6.56 16.72 -26.92
N ARG A 205 -6.49 15.39 -27.01
CA ARG A 205 -7.21 14.46 -26.14
C ARG A 205 -6.22 13.46 -25.54
N TRP A 206 -6.41 13.00 -24.31
CA TRP A 206 -7.42 13.38 -23.33
C TRP A 206 -6.81 14.32 -22.28
N VAL A 207 -7.61 15.18 -21.65
CA VAL A 207 -7.14 15.99 -20.52
C VAL A 207 -8.07 15.78 -19.33
N THR A 208 -7.56 15.14 -18.28
CA THR A 208 -8.29 14.90 -17.04
C THR A 208 -7.91 15.93 -15.98
N ILE A 209 -8.91 16.50 -15.31
CA ILE A 209 -8.74 17.50 -14.26
C ILE A 209 -9.48 17.09 -12.99
N ASP A 210 -8.95 17.52 -11.85
CA ASP A 210 -9.61 17.38 -10.55
C ASP A 210 -10.08 18.74 -10.05
N VAL A 211 -11.34 18.81 -9.66
CA VAL A 211 -11.95 19.99 -9.06
C VAL A 211 -12.31 19.65 -7.62
N ARG A 212 -11.69 20.35 -6.67
CA ARG A 212 -12.01 20.28 -5.25
C ARG A 212 -12.92 21.43 -4.85
N GLY A 213 -13.82 21.18 -3.91
CA GLY A 213 -14.79 22.16 -3.46
C GLY A 213 -15.63 21.68 -2.30
N ALA A 214 -16.84 22.20 -2.23
CA ALA A 214 -17.83 21.83 -1.23
C ALA A 214 -19.23 21.82 -1.83
N ARG A 215 -20.08 20.92 -1.31
CA ARG A 215 -21.48 20.75 -1.70
C ARG A 215 -21.71 20.54 -3.19
N PHE A 216 -20.80 19.85 -3.87
CA PHE A 216 -21.11 19.27 -5.17
C PHE A 216 -22.25 18.26 -4.98
N ALA A 217 -23.33 18.46 -5.72
CA ALA A 217 -24.45 17.51 -5.72
C ALA A 217 -24.14 16.33 -6.64
N ASP A 218 -24.78 15.19 -6.39
CA ASP A 218 -24.73 14.05 -7.30
C ASP A 218 -25.16 14.52 -8.71
N ASN A 219 -24.32 14.24 -9.72
CA ASN A 219 -24.49 14.71 -11.10
C ASN A 219 -24.37 16.23 -11.31
N ALA A 220 -23.66 16.96 -10.44
CA ALA A 220 -23.23 18.32 -10.75
C ALA A 220 -22.50 18.35 -12.11
N ILE A 221 -22.81 19.37 -12.92
CA ILE A 221 -22.23 19.55 -14.25
C ILE A 221 -21.03 20.47 -14.13
N LEU A 222 -19.88 20.01 -14.60
CA LEU A 222 -18.68 20.82 -14.74
C LEU A 222 -18.59 21.38 -16.17
N LYS A 223 -18.20 22.65 -16.30
CA LYS A 223 -17.98 23.31 -17.60
C LYS A 223 -16.74 24.18 -17.57
N LEU A 224 -16.09 24.28 -18.74
CA LEU A 224 -15.10 25.30 -19.03
C LEU A 224 -15.70 26.30 -20.01
N VAL A 225 -15.72 27.58 -19.63
CA VAL A 225 -16.44 28.62 -20.35
C VAL A 225 -15.51 29.78 -20.66
N ARG A 226 -15.42 30.15 -21.94
CA ARG A 226 -14.84 31.42 -22.35
C ARG A 226 -15.95 32.22 -23.02
N PRO A 227 -16.51 33.25 -22.34
CA PRO A 227 -17.65 34.00 -22.81
C PRO A 227 -17.47 34.47 -24.26
N ASP A 228 -18.51 34.31 -25.07
CA ASP A 228 -18.58 34.68 -26.50
C ASP A 228 -17.57 33.95 -27.42
N VAL A 229 -16.82 32.97 -26.92
CA VAL A 229 -15.80 32.23 -27.70
C VAL A 229 -16.11 30.74 -27.77
N ALA A 230 -16.15 30.05 -26.62
CA ALA A 230 -16.35 28.58 -26.58
C ALA A 230 -16.79 28.11 -25.18
N GLU A 231 -17.49 26.99 -25.14
CA GLU A 231 -17.92 26.29 -23.93
C GLU A 231 -17.70 24.79 -24.12
N TYR A 232 -17.10 24.14 -23.12
CA TYR A 232 -16.80 22.71 -23.12
C TYR A 232 -17.43 22.03 -21.93
N GLU A 233 -18.15 20.94 -22.20
CA GLU A 233 -18.55 19.93 -21.23
C GLU A 233 -17.56 18.77 -21.29
N PRO A 234 -17.26 18.12 -20.16
CA PRO A 234 -16.40 16.94 -20.16
C PRO A 234 -17.07 15.79 -20.91
N VAL A 235 -16.27 15.01 -21.63
CA VAL A 235 -16.73 13.80 -22.33
C VAL A 235 -17.07 12.70 -21.33
N LYS A 236 -16.38 12.68 -20.19
CA LYS A 236 -16.64 11.77 -19.07
C LYS A 236 -16.30 12.48 -17.77
N TRP A 237 -17.16 12.37 -16.77
CA TRP A 237 -16.91 12.93 -15.44
C TRP A 237 -17.64 12.13 -14.39
N ASP A 238 -17.17 12.25 -13.15
CA ASP A 238 -17.87 11.72 -11.98
C ASP A 238 -17.76 12.70 -10.81
N VAL A 239 -18.83 12.78 -10.03
CA VAL A 239 -18.84 13.48 -8.74
C VAL A 239 -18.49 12.43 -7.70
N ILE A 240 -17.20 12.26 -7.44
CA ILE A 240 -16.67 11.21 -6.56
C ILE A 240 -17.25 11.35 -5.15
N ASP A 241 -17.30 12.60 -4.67
CA ASP A 241 -18.03 12.99 -3.47
C ASP A 241 -18.40 14.48 -3.57
N SER A 242 -19.06 15.01 -2.54
CA SER A 242 -19.50 16.41 -2.50
C SER A 242 -18.36 17.45 -2.44
N THR A 243 -17.11 17.00 -2.37
CA THR A 243 -15.90 17.83 -2.36
C THR A 243 -14.98 17.57 -3.54
N TRP A 244 -15.27 16.60 -4.40
CA TRP A 244 -14.38 16.21 -5.49
C TRP A 244 -15.15 15.79 -6.75
N ILE A 245 -14.87 16.49 -7.85
CA ILE A 245 -15.25 16.11 -9.21
C ILE A 245 -13.98 15.78 -9.98
N ARG A 246 -13.98 14.66 -10.70
CA ARG A 246 -12.94 14.33 -11.69
C ARG A 246 -13.58 14.30 -13.08
N ALA A 247 -12.96 14.95 -14.05
CA ALA A 247 -13.55 15.16 -15.36
C ALA A 247 -12.51 15.14 -16.48
N THR A 248 -12.85 14.51 -17.59
CA THR A 248 -12.00 14.35 -18.77
C THR A 248 -12.60 15.09 -19.96
N PHE A 249 -11.78 15.90 -20.63
CA PHE A 249 -12.16 16.74 -21.76
C PHE A 249 -11.46 16.33 -23.05
N ASP A 250 -12.10 16.67 -24.17
CA ASP A 250 -11.51 16.67 -25.52
C ASP A 250 -11.35 18.13 -25.96
N PHE A 251 -10.11 18.60 -26.09
CA PHE A 251 -9.79 19.96 -26.50
C PHE A 251 -9.28 20.06 -27.93
N ARG A 252 -9.49 19.03 -28.77
CA ARG A 252 -9.08 19.10 -30.17
C ARG A 252 -9.75 20.28 -30.88
N GLY A 253 -8.92 21.17 -31.41
CA GLY A 253 -9.40 22.38 -32.10
C GLY A 253 -9.94 23.47 -31.19
N ALA A 254 -9.76 23.35 -29.87
CA ALA A 254 -10.22 24.35 -28.93
C ALA A 254 -9.42 25.67 -29.07
N PRO A 255 -10.07 26.85 -29.03
CA PRO A 255 -9.35 28.11 -29.05
C PRO A 255 -8.44 28.26 -27.82
N LEU A 256 -7.15 28.49 -28.04
CA LEU A 256 -6.19 28.69 -26.96
C LEU A 256 -6.54 29.93 -26.11
N GLY A 257 -6.32 29.83 -24.80
CA GLY A 257 -6.54 30.92 -23.85
C GLY A 257 -7.13 30.46 -22.51
N LEU A 258 -7.45 31.44 -21.67
CA LEU A 258 -8.02 31.21 -20.34
C LEU A 258 -9.55 31.02 -20.42
N TYR A 259 -10.03 30.04 -19.65
CA TYR A 259 -11.42 29.66 -19.48
C TYR A 259 -11.80 29.75 -18.00
N ASP A 260 -13.03 30.17 -17.76
CA ASP A 260 -13.67 30.08 -16.45
C ASP A 260 -14.03 28.63 -16.16
N LEU A 261 -13.81 28.18 -14.93
CA LEU A 261 -14.28 26.88 -14.48
C LEU A 261 -15.59 27.05 -13.72
N LYS A 262 -16.62 26.31 -14.13
CA LYS A 262 -17.99 26.44 -13.64
C LYS A 262 -18.55 25.09 -13.22
N VAL A 263 -19.03 24.99 -11.97
CA VAL A 263 -19.80 23.84 -11.48
C VAL A 263 -21.25 24.26 -11.25
N ILE A 264 -22.19 23.45 -11.73
CA ILE A 264 -23.62 23.70 -11.67
C ILE A 264 -24.31 22.52 -10.99
N ASN A 265 -24.93 22.74 -9.84
CA ASN A 265 -25.74 21.72 -9.18
C ASN A 265 -27.11 21.58 -9.85
N PRO A 266 -27.80 20.43 -9.70
CA PRO A 266 -29.14 20.20 -10.25
C PRO A 266 -30.20 21.20 -9.77
N ASP A 267 -29.99 21.85 -8.61
CA ASP A 267 -30.86 22.91 -8.08
C ASP A 267 -30.65 24.27 -8.78
N GLY A 268 -29.70 24.36 -9.72
CA GLY A 268 -29.36 25.55 -10.48
C GLY A 268 -28.32 26.46 -9.83
N LYS A 269 -27.84 26.15 -8.61
CA LYS A 269 -26.74 26.93 -8.00
C LYS A 269 -25.45 26.74 -8.79
N GLN A 270 -24.67 27.82 -8.88
CA GLN A 270 -23.45 27.88 -9.67
C GLN A 270 -22.26 28.36 -8.84
N ALA A 271 -21.13 27.67 -8.98
CA ALA A 271 -19.83 28.12 -8.51
C ALA A 271 -18.97 28.39 -9.76
N VAL A 272 -18.34 29.57 -9.82
CA VAL A 272 -17.52 29.97 -10.96
C VAL A 272 -16.19 30.51 -10.45
N VAL A 273 -15.10 30.02 -11.01
CA VAL A 273 -13.75 30.58 -10.80
C VAL A 273 -13.27 31.10 -12.15
N ALA A 274 -13.15 32.43 -12.24
CA ALA A 274 -12.77 33.09 -13.48
C ALA A 274 -11.32 32.80 -13.86
N TYR A 275 -11.05 32.67 -15.17
CA TYR A 275 -9.71 32.45 -15.74
C TYR A 275 -8.94 31.32 -15.05
N ARG A 276 -9.64 30.25 -14.67
CA ARG A 276 -9.07 29.18 -13.84
C ARG A 276 -8.32 28.12 -14.64
N PHE A 277 -8.68 27.93 -15.91
CA PHE A 277 -8.10 26.87 -16.73
C PHE A 277 -7.51 27.43 -18.03
N LEU A 278 -6.26 27.08 -18.33
CA LEU A 278 -5.58 27.49 -19.57
C LEU A 278 -5.61 26.36 -20.60
N ILE A 279 -6.23 26.58 -21.76
CA ILE A 279 -6.03 25.72 -22.93
C ILE A 279 -4.85 26.28 -23.72
N GLU A 280 -3.83 25.46 -23.94
CA GLU A 280 -2.60 25.80 -24.65
C GLU A 280 -2.21 24.70 -25.64
N ARG A 281 -1.06 24.86 -26.33
CA ARG A 281 -0.59 23.85 -27.26
C ARG A 281 -0.29 22.55 -26.51
N ALA A 282 -0.79 21.43 -27.02
CA ALA A 282 -0.48 20.12 -26.47
C ALA A 282 1.04 19.83 -26.51
N LEU A 283 1.50 19.24 -25.42
CA LEU A 283 2.78 18.54 -25.34
C LEU A 283 2.56 17.10 -25.76
N GLU A 284 3.58 16.49 -26.38
CA GLU A 284 3.55 15.05 -26.63
C GLU A 284 3.49 14.29 -25.30
N PRO A 285 2.78 13.16 -25.21
CA PRO A 285 2.75 12.33 -24.01
C PRO A 285 4.15 11.97 -23.52
N ASP A 286 4.41 12.10 -22.22
CA ASP A 286 5.74 11.90 -21.67
C ASP A 286 5.66 11.62 -20.17
N VAL A 287 6.68 10.93 -19.65
CA VAL A 287 6.75 10.53 -18.24
C VAL A 287 8.20 10.48 -17.80
N THR A 288 8.47 10.95 -16.59
CA THR A 288 9.79 10.79 -15.96
C THR A 288 9.73 9.71 -14.88
N ILE A 289 10.87 9.08 -14.61
CA ILE A 289 11.02 8.14 -13.50
C ILE A 289 11.99 8.71 -12.45
N GLY A 290 11.61 8.60 -11.18
CA GLY A 290 12.45 8.86 -10.02
C GLY A 290 12.66 7.59 -9.20
N LEU A 291 13.90 7.35 -8.77
CA LEU A 291 14.27 6.24 -7.92
C LEU A 291 14.93 6.77 -6.63
N GLY A 292 14.36 6.44 -5.48
CA GLY A 292 14.80 6.93 -4.18
C GLY A 292 14.95 5.82 -3.15
N GLY A 293 15.85 6.00 -2.18
CA GLY A 293 16.09 5.05 -1.09
C GLY A 293 17.50 5.18 -0.50
N PRO A 294 17.86 4.34 0.49
CA PRO A 294 19.16 4.39 1.14
C PRO A 294 20.29 4.08 0.15
N ARG A 295 21.40 4.80 0.24
CA ARG A 295 22.64 4.53 -0.53
C ARG A 295 23.61 3.62 0.21
N VAL A 296 23.35 3.40 1.50
CA VAL A 296 24.10 2.52 2.39
C VAL A 296 23.08 1.71 3.17
N LEU A 297 23.22 0.39 3.17
CA LEU A 297 22.31 -0.53 3.85
C LEU A 297 23.17 -1.55 4.60
N ALA A 298 23.11 -1.61 5.92
CA ALA A 298 23.99 -2.53 6.65
C ALA A 298 23.63 -4.00 6.36
N ALA A 299 24.61 -4.89 6.47
CA ALA A 299 24.39 -6.32 6.35
C ALA A 299 23.28 -6.79 7.29
N GLY A 300 22.32 -7.59 6.82
CA GLY A 300 21.18 -8.06 7.61
C GLY A 300 20.02 -7.08 7.73
N GLU A 301 20.13 -5.87 7.17
CA GLU A 301 19.04 -4.89 7.13
C GLU A 301 18.20 -4.97 5.85
N THR A 302 17.00 -4.39 5.94
CA THR A 302 16.07 -4.21 4.82
C THR A 302 15.99 -2.73 4.45
N GLY A 303 16.30 -2.41 3.20
CA GLY A 303 16.12 -1.08 2.63
C GLY A 303 14.83 -0.99 1.83
N THR A 304 14.05 0.07 2.02
CA THR A 304 12.87 0.39 1.20
C THR A 304 13.23 1.42 0.13
N TYR A 305 12.87 1.14 -1.11
CA TYR A 305 13.10 1.99 -2.26
C TYR A 305 11.77 2.42 -2.86
N GLY A 306 11.65 3.72 -3.16
CA GLY A 306 10.51 4.31 -3.83
C GLY A 306 10.79 4.48 -5.32
N VAL A 307 9.82 4.07 -6.13
CA VAL A 307 9.78 4.30 -7.58
C VAL A 307 8.63 5.25 -7.85
N ALA A 308 8.93 6.32 -8.55
CA ALA A 308 8.01 7.42 -8.84
C ALA A 308 7.93 7.61 -10.35
N LEU A 309 6.74 7.58 -10.92
CA LEU A 309 6.48 8.04 -12.28
C LEU A 309 5.73 9.37 -12.20
N GLN A 310 6.18 10.36 -12.95
CA GLN A 310 5.52 11.66 -13.01
C GLN A 310 5.32 12.08 -14.46
N SER A 311 4.07 12.35 -14.83
CA SER A 311 3.77 13.02 -16.09
C SER A 311 4.16 14.49 -15.98
N LEU A 312 4.93 15.00 -16.94
CA LEU A 312 5.30 16.41 -17.05
C LEU A 312 4.58 17.11 -18.22
N THR A 313 3.52 16.48 -18.74
CA THR A 313 2.76 16.95 -19.90
C THR A 313 1.50 17.70 -19.48
N ASN A 314 0.84 18.32 -20.45
CA ASN A 314 -0.48 18.95 -20.30
C ASN A 314 -1.62 18.10 -20.91
N VAL A 315 -1.34 16.83 -21.20
CA VAL A 315 -2.29 15.83 -21.73
C VAL A 315 -2.08 14.49 -21.03
N ASP A 316 -3.14 13.71 -20.86
CA ASP A 316 -3.07 12.40 -20.25
C ASP A 316 -2.19 11.45 -21.08
N THR A 317 -1.35 10.66 -20.41
CA THR A 317 -0.48 9.67 -21.04
C THR A 317 -1.16 8.29 -20.96
N PRO A 318 -1.60 7.71 -22.09
CA PRO A 318 -2.50 6.56 -22.07
C PRO A 318 -1.83 5.28 -21.56
N TYR A 319 -0.56 5.07 -21.90
CA TYR A 319 0.20 3.89 -21.52
C TYR A 319 1.63 4.29 -21.15
N VAL A 320 2.12 3.79 -20.02
CA VAL A 320 3.53 3.91 -19.62
C VAL A 320 4.04 2.53 -19.26
N ARG A 321 5.03 2.01 -20.00
CA ARG A 321 5.76 0.80 -19.60
C ARG A 321 6.85 1.20 -18.63
N PHE A 322 6.91 0.54 -17.48
CA PHE A 322 7.96 0.77 -16.48
C PHE A 322 8.55 -0.55 -15.98
N THR A 323 9.77 -0.46 -15.46
CA THR A 323 10.46 -1.57 -14.81
C THR A 323 11.38 -1.06 -13.72
N PHE A 324 11.56 -1.86 -12.68
CA PHE A 324 12.55 -1.61 -11.64
C PHE A 324 13.03 -2.92 -11.02
N GLY A 325 14.20 -2.91 -10.41
CA GLY A 325 14.73 -4.11 -9.77
C GLY A 325 16.18 -4.03 -9.33
N VAL A 326 16.76 -5.21 -9.13
CA VAL A 326 18.10 -5.42 -8.56
C VAL A 326 18.83 -6.57 -9.27
N PRO A 327 20.16 -6.64 -9.23
CA PRO A 327 20.90 -7.77 -9.78
C PRO A 327 20.70 -9.04 -8.95
N GLU A 328 20.63 -10.18 -9.62
CA GLU A 328 20.79 -11.49 -8.97
C GLU A 328 22.28 -11.76 -8.75
N MET A 329 22.70 -11.82 -7.48
CA MET A 329 24.10 -12.04 -7.10
C MET A 329 24.37 -13.47 -6.63
N GLY A 330 23.31 -14.28 -6.43
CA GLY A 330 23.39 -15.60 -5.85
C GLY A 330 23.75 -15.57 -4.36
N ARG A 331 24.49 -16.59 -3.94
CA ARG A 331 24.94 -16.80 -2.56
C ARG A 331 26.38 -16.37 -2.37
N ASN A 332 26.71 -15.97 -1.16
CA ASN A 332 28.07 -15.67 -0.74
C ASN A 332 28.65 -16.89 -0.02
N ASP A 333 29.48 -17.66 -0.72
CA ASP A 333 30.12 -18.87 -0.22
C ASP A 333 30.96 -18.63 1.05
N PHE A 334 31.41 -17.39 1.29
CA PHE A 334 32.18 -17.00 2.48
C PHE A 334 31.31 -16.60 3.67
N VAL A 335 30.06 -16.16 3.44
CA VAL A 335 29.15 -15.67 4.49
C VAL A 335 28.06 -16.71 4.71
N TYR A 336 28.48 -17.87 5.19
CA TYR A 336 27.60 -18.99 5.57
C TYR A 336 26.67 -19.45 4.45
N ASP A 337 27.09 -19.31 3.19
CA ASP A 337 26.29 -19.58 1.99
C ASP A 337 24.93 -18.85 1.96
N LEU A 338 24.85 -17.70 2.63
CA LEU A 338 23.66 -16.88 2.63
C LEU A 338 23.53 -16.13 1.29
N PRO A 339 22.30 -15.95 0.77
CA PRO A 339 22.06 -15.07 -0.37
C PRO A 339 22.62 -13.66 -0.10
N PHE A 340 23.21 -13.01 -1.10
CA PHE A 340 23.61 -11.61 -0.95
C PHE A 340 22.38 -10.74 -0.67
N LEU A 341 21.32 -10.94 -1.45
CA LEU A 341 20.14 -10.09 -1.54
C LEU A 341 18.87 -10.95 -1.51
N LYS A 342 17.79 -10.41 -0.97
CA LYS A 342 16.43 -10.87 -1.21
C LYS A 342 15.55 -9.70 -1.62
N TYR A 343 14.90 -9.83 -2.76
CA TYR A 343 14.08 -8.79 -3.37
C TYR A 343 12.59 -9.01 -3.05
N TYR A 344 11.91 -7.97 -2.62
CA TYR A 344 10.47 -7.98 -2.36
C TYR A 344 9.81 -6.80 -3.07
N ASN A 345 8.67 -7.00 -3.68
CA ASN A 345 7.90 -5.94 -4.33
C ASN A 345 6.41 -6.10 -4.04
N ASN A 346 5.69 -4.98 -4.03
CA ASN A 346 4.23 -4.97 -3.96
C ASN A 346 3.58 -4.68 -5.32
N LEU A 347 4.35 -4.70 -6.41
CA LEU A 347 3.82 -4.48 -7.74
C LEU A 347 2.92 -5.65 -8.12
N ARG A 348 1.63 -5.40 -8.06
CA ARG A 348 0.55 -6.31 -8.46
C ARG A 348 -0.38 -5.53 -9.39
N GLY A 349 -1.57 -6.07 -9.59
CA GLY A 349 -2.64 -5.42 -10.31
C GLY A 349 -3.58 -6.47 -10.88
N GLN A 350 -4.83 -6.09 -11.03
CA GLN A 350 -5.89 -6.93 -11.57
C GLN A 350 -6.72 -6.13 -12.57
N PRO A 351 -7.35 -6.77 -13.57
CA PRO A 351 -8.34 -6.10 -14.41
C PRO A 351 -9.49 -5.54 -13.55
N GLU A 352 -10.18 -4.52 -14.06
CA GLU A 352 -11.32 -3.91 -13.34
C GLU A 352 -12.58 -4.78 -13.35
N SER A 353 -12.67 -5.71 -14.30
CA SER A 353 -13.79 -6.63 -14.47
C SER A 353 -13.32 -7.96 -15.06
N GLY A 354 -14.07 -9.04 -14.82
CA GLY A 354 -13.95 -10.30 -15.58
C GLY A 354 -12.94 -11.31 -15.02
N GLY A 355 -12.36 -11.05 -13.86
CA GLY A 355 -11.35 -11.89 -13.19
C GLY A 355 -11.46 -11.86 -11.67
N GLU A 356 -12.67 -11.67 -11.14
CA GLU A 356 -12.94 -11.50 -9.71
C GLU A 356 -12.59 -12.76 -8.89
N ASP A 357 -12.70 -13.95 -9.50
CA ASP A 357 -12.36 -15.24 -8.88
C ASP A 357 -10.87 -15.61 -8.99
N VAL A 358 -10.05 -14.76 -9.63
CA VAL A 358 -8.62 -15.01 -9.85
C VAL A 358 -7.81 -14.37 -8.71
N PRO A 359 -6.90 -15.11 -8.04
CA PRO A 359 -6.17 -14.61 -6.89
C PRO A 359 -4.97 -13.74 -7.30
N TRP A 360 -5.20 -12.63 -8.00
CA TRP A 360 -4.18 -11.73 -8.56
C TRP A 360 -3.11 -11.29 -7.57
N ALA A 361 -3.46 -11.15 -6.29
CA ALA A 361 -2.51 -10.80 -5.23
C ALA A 361 -1.38 -11.84 -5.05
N ARG A 362 -1.62 -13.11 -5.40
CA ARG A 362 -0.62 -14.20 -5.31
C ARG A 362 0.37 -14.21 -6.48
N LEU A 363 0.05 -13.56 -7.59
CA LEU A 363 0.93 -13.51 -8.75
C LEU A 363 2.12 -12.58 -8.46
N ASP A 364 3.31 -13.15 -8.33
CA ASP A 364 4.54 -12.37 -8.19
C ASP A 364 4.96 -11.78 -9.54
N SER A 365 5.30 -10.48 -9.54
CA SER A 365 5.69 -9.75 -10.73
C SER A 365 7.18 -9.81 -11.04
N ALA A 366 8.00 -10.25 -10.08
CA ALA A 366 9.45 -10.29 -10.24
C ALA A 366 9.88 -11.42 -11.18
N THR A 367 10.67 -11.11 -12.19
CA THR A 367 11.23 -12.09 -13.13
C THR A 367 12.72 -11.84 -13.34
N ASN A 368 13.48 -12.90 -13.57
CA ASN A 368 14.90 -12.87 -13.89
C ASN A 368 15.11 -13.48 -15.27
N THR A 369 15.27 -12.63 -16.28
CA THR A 369 15.43 -13.06 -17.69
C THR A 369 16.85 -12.86 -18.22
N ASN A 370 17.67 -12.05 -17.53
CA ASN A 370 18.99 -11.63 -18.01
C ASN A 370 19.99 -11.42 -16.86
N GLY A 371 19.70 -11.95 -15.67
CA GLY A 371 20.49 -11.74 -14.47
C GLY A 371 20.02 -10.58 -13.58
N GLN A 372 19.05 -9.80 -14.02
CA GLN A 372 18.37 -8.79 -13.19
C GLN A 372 17.02 -9.33 -12.73
N ILE A 373 16.75 -9.24 -11.42
CA ILE A 373 15.43 -9.51 -10.85
C ILE A 373 14.59 -8.24 -11.03
N LEU A 374 13.70 -8.25 -12.02
CA LEU A 374 12.93 -7.09 -12.45
C LEU A 374 11.43 -7.27 -12.19
N SER A 375 10.81 -6.25 -11.61
CA SER A 375 9.36 -6.06 -11.58
C SER A 375 8.99 -5.05 -12.67
N SER A 376 8.28 -5.52 -13.70
CA SER A 376 7.85 -4.70 -14.82
C SER A 376 6.32 -4.58 -14.86
N GLY A 377 5.81 -3.50 -15.45
CA GLY A 377 4.37 -3.26 -15.56
C GLY A 377 3.99 -2.08 -16.43
N TYR A 378 2.69 -1.78 -16.39
CA TYR A 378 2.07 -0.67 -17.10
C TYR A 378 1.31 0.22 -16.13
N ALA A 379 1.49 1.53 -16.27
CA ALA A 379 0.57 2.52 -15.74
C ALA A 379 -0.34 3.00 -16.86
N TYR A 380 -1.64 3.03 -16.60
CA TYR A 380 -2.67 3.34 -17.59
C TYR A 380 -3.31 4.69 -17.28
N ASP A 381 -3.51 5.49 -18.32
CA ASP A 381 -4.19 6.79 -18.25
C ASP A 381 -3.60 7.71 -17.16
N VAL A 382 -2.27 7.85 -17.17
CA VAL A 382 -1.56 8.75 -16.25
C VAL A 382 -1.99 10.17 -16.57
N ILE A 383 -2.77 10.76 -15.66
CA ILE A 383 -3.31 12.12 -15.79
C ILE A 383 -2.16 13.12 -15.99
N ALA A 384 -2.39 14.18 -16.78
CA ALA A 384 -1.43 15.29 -16.92
C ALA A 384 -0.96 15.81 -15.55
N GLY A 385 0.36 15.92 -15.33
CA GLY A 385 0.91 16.31 -14.02
C GLY A 385 0.71 15.28 -12.90
N GLY A 386 0.11 14.13 -13.20
CA GLY A 386 -0.17 13.04 -12.27
C GLY A 386 1.08 12.26 -11.86
N TYR A 387 0.96 11.56 -10.74
CA TYR A 387 2.03 10.80 -10.11
C TYR A 387 1.59 9.36 -9.85
N VAL A 388 2.46 8.40 -10.13
CA VAL A 388 2.29 6.99 -9.78
C VAL A 388 3.48 6.54 -8.94
N GLY A 389 3.22 5.93 -7.79
CA GLY A 389 4.26 5.42 -6.90
C GLY A 389 4.21 3.91 -6.73
N ALA A 390 5.37 3.29 -6.63
CA ALA A 390 5.53 1.91 -6.17
C ALA A 390 6.69 1.84 -5.16
N THR A 391 6.73 0.77 -4.38
CA THR A 391 7.87 0.51 -3.48
C THR A 391 8.35 -0.92 -3.62
N PHE A 392 9.64 -1.12 -3.40
CA PHE A 392 10.22 -2.44 -3.25
C PHE A 392 11.21 -2.43 -2.09
N ASN A 393 11.44 -3.61 -1.52
CA ASN A 393 12.38 -3.80 -0.44
C ASN A 393 13.52 -4.71 -0.91
N VAL A 394 14.71 -4.43 -0.41
CA VAL A 394 15.88 -5.28 -0.59
C VAL A 394 16.42 -5.60 0.80
N GLN A 395 16.47 -6.89 1.13
CA GLN A 395 17.09 -7.37 2.35
C GLN A 395 18.49 -7.90 2.02
N THR A 396 19.50 -7.44 2.74
CA THR A 396 20.87 -7.94 2.58
C THR A 396 21.11 -9.10 3.53
N TYR A 397 21.78 -10.16 3.08
CA TYR A 397 22.06 -11.37 3.87
C TYR A 397 20.86 -11.80 4.74
N PRO A 398 19.73 -12.22 4.13
CA PRO A 398 18.59 -12.69 4.90
C PRO A 398 19.05 -13.75 5.91
N LEU A 399 18.42 -13.76 7.09
CA LEU A 399 18.75 -14.60 8.25
C LEU A 399 20.01 -14.22 9.05
N LEU A 400 20.99 -13.51 8.48
CA LEU A 400 22.26 -13.23 9.17
C LEU A 400 22.07 -12.52 10.52
N LYS A 401 21.25 -11.46 10.55
CA LYS A 401 20.93 -10.72 11.78
C LYS A 401 20.17 -11.59 12.79
N ALA A 402 19.24 -12.42 12.32
CA ALA A 402 18.45 -13.28 13.19
C ALA A 402 19.31 -14.40 13.82
N LEU A 403 20.22 -14.99 13.04
CA LEU A 403 21.21 -15.95 13.53
C LEU A 403 22.15 -15.29 14.56
N SER A 404 22.75 -14.15 14.21
CA SER A 404 23.71 -13.43 15.07
C SER A 404 23.12 -13.04 16.43
N THR A 405 21.85 -12.63 16.45
CA THR A 405 21.16 -12.19 17.67
C THR A 405 20.39 -13.31 18.38
N LEU A 406 20.50 -14.56 17.91
CA LEU A 406 19.75 -15.72 18.40
C LEU A 406 18.23 -15.45 18.49
N ASN A 407 17.70 -14.69 17.53
CA ASN A 407 16.28 -14.37 17.44
C ASN A 407 15.54 -15.48 16.69
N TRP A 408 15.01 -16.44 17.45
CA TRP A 408 14.33 -17.61 16.90
C TRP A 408 13.10 -17.25 16.07
N ASP A 409 12.28 -16.31 16.53
CA ASP A 409 11.04 -15.98 15.83
C ASP A 409 11.33 -15.38 14.45
N ALA A 410 12.30 -14.46 14.37
CA ALA A 410 12.73 -13.88 13.10
C ALA A 410 13.39 -14.92 12.19
N LEU A 411 14.21 -15.81 12.75
CA LEU A 411 14.87 -16.87 12.00
C LEU A 411 13.86 -17.87 11.42
N ARG A 412 12.89 -18.31 12.23
CA ARG A 412 11.84 -19.25 11.83
C ARG A 412 11.03 -18.71 10.66
N VAL A 413 10.61 -17.44 10.72
CA VAL A 413 9.87 -16.80 9.62
C VAL A 413 10.73 -16.76 8.36
N GLY A 414 11.97 -16.28 8.46
CA GLY A 414 12.86 -16.21 7.29
C GLY A 414 13.19 -17.58 6.69
N LEU A 415 13.31 -18.64 7.52
CA LEU A 415 13.53 -20.00 7.06
C LEU A 415 12.31 -20.58 6.34
N TYR A 416 11.09 -20.32 6.82
CA TYR A 416 9.88 -20.68 6.08
C TYR A 416 9.77 -19.94 4.75
N GLU A 417 10.17 -18.68 4.69
CA GLU A 417 10.18 -17.97 3.40
C GLU A 417 11.24 -18.50 2.43
N MET A 418 12.38 -18.99 2.92
CA MET A 418 13.44 -19.57 2.08
C MET A 418 13.13 -21.02 1.68
N TYR A 419 12.42 -21.75 2.53
CA TYR A 419 12.00 -23.14 2.34
C TYR A 419 10.48 -23.25 2.54
N PRO A 420 9.67 -22.79 1.57
CA PRO A 420 8.21 -22.67 1.72
C PRO A 420 7.50 -23.99 2.02
N ASP A 421 8.07 -25.14 1.61
CA ASP A 421 7.51 -26.47 1.87
C ASP A 421 7.51 -26.85 3.37
N LEU A 422 8.30 -26.17 4.19
CA LEU A 422 8.40 -26.46 5.62
C LEU A 422 7.26 -25.86 6.44
N GLU A 423 6.64 -24.77 5.97
CA GLU A 423 5.59 -24.07 6.71
C GLU A 423 4.27 -24.86 6.78
N PRO A 424 3.75 -25.47 5.70
CA PRO A 424 2.51 -26.25 5.75
C PRO A 424 2.56 -27.42 6.73
N ILE A 425 3.75 -28.03 6.89
CA ILE A 425 3.98 -29.14 7.83
C ILE A 425 4.45 -28.66 9.20
N GLN A 426 4.56 -27.34 9.41
CA GLN A 426 5.02 -26.72 10.65
C GLN A 426 6.35 -27.30 11.15
N ALA A 427 7.30 -27.55 10.23
CA ALA A 427 8.52 -28.29 10.50
C ALA A 427 9.40 -27.64 11.59
N LEU A 428 9.27 -26.32 11.76
CA LEU A 428 10.03 -25.50 12.72
C LEU A 428 9.18 -25.03 13.91
N ALA A 429 8.00 -25.61 14.17
CA ALA A 429 7.17 -25.18 15.30
C ALA A 429 7.74 -25.58 16.69
N GLY A 430 8.66 -26.55 16.74
CA GLY A 430 9.22 -27.11 17.97
C GLY A 430 10.36 -26.31 18.61
N GLY A 431 10.68 -25.11 18.10
CA GLY A 431 11.83 -24.32 18.54
C GLY A 431 13.10 -24.57 17.72
N PRO A 432 14.23 -23.94 18.07
CA PRO A 432 15.48 -24.03 17.30
C PRO A 432 15.97 -25.47 17.05
N GLN A 433 15.73 -26.39 17.99
CA GLN A 433 16.11 -27.79 17.87
C GLN A 433 15.43 -28.51 16.70
N SER A 434 14.29 -28.01 16.20
CA SER A 434 13.66 -28.54 15.00
C SER A 434 14.61 -28.54 13.79
N MET A 435 15.53 -27.58 13.70
CA MET A 435 16.50 -27.48 12.60
C MET A 435 17.43 -28.69 12.51
N ILE A 436 17.71 -29.41 13.61
CA ILE A 436 18.56 -30.61 13.61
C ILE A 436 18.10 -31.62 12.56
N THR A 437 16.79 -31.76 12.40
CA THR A 437 16.19 -32.77 11.51
C THR A 437 15.98 -32.24 10.10
N VAL A 438 15.60 -30.98 9.95
CA VAL A 438 15.12 -30.44 8.67
C VAL A 438 16.11 -29.52 7.96
N LEU A 439 17.03 -28.89 8.70
CA LEU A 439 17.98 -27.87 8.24
C LEU A 439 19.26 -27.91 9.11
N PRO A 440 20.00 -29.04 9.12
CA PRO A 440 21.13 -29.24 10.04
C PRO A 440 22.23 -28.20 9.89
N GLU A 441 22.44 -27.64 8.70
CA GLU A 441 23.39 -26.56 8.45
C GLU A 441 23.03 -25.27 9.21
N PHE A 442 21.75 -24.94 9.34
CA PHE A 442 21.31 -23.78 10.11
C PHE A 442 21.34 -24.04 11.63
N TRP A 443 21.22 -25.30 12.04
CA TRP A 443 21.45 -25.69 13.43
C TRP A 443 22.92 -25.47 13.85
N ASP A 444 23.87 -25.83 12.99
CA ASP A 444 25.30 -25.60 13.27
C ASP A 444 25.61 -24.10 13.37
N LEU A 445 25.04 -23.27 12.49
CA LEU A 445 25.17 -21.80 12.57
C LEU A 445 24.52 -21.23 13.84
N TRP A 446 23.39 -21.78 14.28
CA TRP A 446 22.73 -21.38 15.51
C TRP A 446 23.60 -21.70 16.75
N LEU A 447 24.25 -22.86 16.78
CA LEU A 447 25.19 -23.22 17.85
C LEU A 447 26.43 -22.33 17.83
N LEU A 448 26.98 -22.04 16.64
CA LEU A 448 28.13 -21.14 16.47
C LEU A 448 27.80 -19.73 16.99
N ALA A 449 26.63 -19.20 16.65
CA ALA A 449 26.17 -17.89 17.13
C ALA A 449 26.07 -17.82 18.67
N GLY A 450 25.79 -18.94 19.33
CA GLY A 450 25.77 -19.05 20.80
C GLY A 450 27.13 -19.35 21.46
N SER A 451 28.19 -19.51 20.67
CA SER A 451 29.55 -19.78 21.16
C SER A 451 30.33 -18.51 21.52
N GLU A 452 31.52 -18.65 22.11
CA GLU A 452 32.40 -17.51 22.38
C GLU A 452 32.92 -16.82 21.11
N ASP A 453 33.00 -17.56 19.98
CA ASP A 453 33.44 -17.02 18.70
C ASP A 453 32.37 -16.11 18.06
N GLY A 454 31.10 -16.36 18.38
CA GLY A 454 29.94 -15.62 17.88
C GLY A 454 29.71 -15.79 16.38
N LEU A 455 28.71 -15.07 15.86
CA LEU A 455 28.39 -15.02 14.43
C LEU A 455 28.02 -13.58 14.05
N PRO A 456 28.62 -12.98 13.01
CA PRO A 456 29.70 -13.52 12.19
C PRO A 456 31.05 -13.53 12.92
N ASP A 457 31.85 -14.57 12.67
CA ASP A 457 33.20 -14.70 13.21
C ASP A 457 34.23 -13.82 12.46
N LYS A 458 35.42 -13.65 13.05
CA LYS A 458 36.48 -12.77 12.51
C LYS A 458 37.01 -13.20 11.13
N CYS A 459 36.91 -14.47 10.78
CA CYS A 459 37.36 -14.96 9.47
C CYS A 459 36.38 -14.51 8.37
N VAL A 460 35.08 -14.41 8.69
CA VAL A 460 34.01 -14.08 7.75
C VAL A 460 33.79 -12.57 7.58
N ILE A 461 33.99 -11.78 8.64
CA ILE A 461 33.72 -10.33 8.64
C ILE A 461 34.28 -9.58 7.41
N PRO A 462 35.52 -9.81 6.92
CA PRO A 462 36.05 -9.11 5.75
C PRO A 462 35.32 -9.37 4.42
N PHE A 463 34.56 -10.48 4.34
CA PHE A 463 33.81 -10.91 3.16
C PHE A 463 32.35 -10.44 3.17
N ILE A 464 31.87 -9.90 4.30
CA ILE A 464 30.52 -9.38 4.43
C ILE A 464 30.31 -8.14 3.56
N PRO A 465 31.19 -7.11 3.55
CA PRO A 465 30.89 -5.88 2.85
C PRO A 465 30.94 -6.03 1.33
N TYR A 466 29.85 -5.67 0.65
CA TYR A 466 29.72 -5.76 -0.81
C TYR A 466 28.95 -4.58 -1.40
N ARG A 467 28.76 -4.59 -2.72
CA ARG A 467 28.06 -3.54 -3.46
C ARG A 467 27.07 -4.19 -4.42
N PHE A 468 25.90 -3.60 -4.56
CA PHE A 468 24.95 -3.95 -5.60
C PHE A 468 24.37 -2.66 -6.20
N ASN A 469 23.56 -2.78 -7.24
CA ASN A 469 22.89 -1.63 -7.84
C ASN A 469 21.39 -1.82 -7.88
N ILE A 470 20.67 -0.73 -8.09
CA ILE A 470 19.25 -0.78 -8.38
C ILE A 470 19.00 -0.03 -9.68
N VAL A 471 17.91 -0.40 -10.37
CA VAL A 471 17.58 0.16 -11.67
C VAL A 471 16.09 0.49 -11.74
N GLY A 472 15.77 1.53 -12.51
CA GLY A 472 14.41 1.89 -12.88
C GLY A 472 14.38 2.50 -14.28
N ALA A 473 13.41 2.10 -15.09
CA ALA A 473 13.15 2.73 -16.39
C ALA A 473 11.65 2.92 -16.64
N ALA A 474 11.30 3.94 -17.41
CA ALA A 474 9.93 4.18 -17.85
C ALA A 474 9.88 4.78 -19.25
N THR A 475 8.90 4.37 -20.05
CA THR A 475 8.69 4.87 -21.41
C THR A 475 7.21 5.09 -21.65
N ALA A 476 6.83 6.30 -22.08
CA ALA A 476 5.48 6.58 -22.54
C ALA A 476 5.21 5.88 -23.88
N MET A 477 4.00 5.38 -24.07
CA MET A 477 3.61 4.65 -25.27
C MET A 477 2.30 5.21 -25.82
N THR A 478 2.23 5.29 -27.14
CA THR A 478 0.97 5.43 -27.86
C THR A 478 0.16 4.13 -27.75
N ARG A 479 -1.12 4.21 -28.10
CA ARG A 479 -1.99 3.01 -28.17
C ARG A 479 -1.46 1.97 -29.16
N ASP A 480 -0.97 2.39 -30.32
CA ASP A 480 -0.50 1.48 -31.35
C ASP A 480 0.81 0.80 -30.95
N GLU A 481 1.70 1.52 -30.26
CA GLU A 481 2.90 0.94 -29.65
C GLU A 481 2.55 -0.05 -28.53
N PHE A 482 1.55 0.27 -27.69
CA PHE A 482 1.06 -0.67 -26.68
C PHE A 482 0.49 -1.94 -27.32
N ILE A 483 -0.28 -1.83 -28.41
CA ILE A 483 -0.76 -3.01 -29.15
C ILE A 483 0.41 -3.81 -29.73
N ALA A 484 1.40 -3.15 -30.32
CA ALA A 484 2.56 -3.82 -30.89
C ALA A 484 3.37 -4.58 -29.82
N ASP A 485 3.60 -3.94 -28.67
CA ASP A 485 4.25 -4.52 -27.49
C ASP A 485 3.47 -5.74 -26.96
N GLN A 486 2.17 -5.58 -26.71
CA GLN A 486 1.31 -6.66 -26.23
C GLN A 486 1.22 -7.82 -27.23
N THR A 487 1.22 -7.54 -28.53
CA THR A 487 1.26 -8.56 -29.58
C THR A 487 2.58 -9.32 -29.55
N ALA A 488 3.71 -8.62 -29.37
CA ALA A 488 5.03 -9.24 -29.27
C ALA A 488 5.13 -10.15 -28.05
N GLU A 489 4.69 -9.69 -26.88
CA GLU A 489 4.68 -10.49 -25.65
C GLU A 489 3.73 -11.70 -25.75
N ALA A 490 2.54 -11.53 -26.34
CA ALA A 490 1.62 -12.63 -26.60
C ALA A 490 2.24 -13.69 -27.53
N LEU A 491 2.97 -13.29 -28.58
CA LEU A 491 3.61 -14.23 -29.51
C LEU A 491 4.79 -14.98 -28.86
N LYS A 492 5.54 -14.34 -27.96
CA LYS A 492 6.58 -15.02 -27.15
C LYS A 492 5.95 -16.09 -26.25
N LEU A 493 4.90 -15.74 -25.51
CA LEU A 493 4.16 -16.69 -24.67
C LEU A 493 3.63 -17.86 -25.49
N ARG A 494 3.01 -17.58 -26.65
CA ARG A 494 2.53 -18.61 -27.57
C ARG A 494 3.65 -19.58 -27.96
N ALA A 495 4.82 -19.06 -28.33
CA ALA A 495 5.95 -19.89 -28.74
C ALA A 495 6.40 -20.82 -27.59
N ALA A 496 6.46 -20.30 -26.36
CA ALA A 496 6.80 -21.08 -25.17
C ALA A 496 5.75 -22.16 -24.85
N ILE A 497 4.46 -21.81 -24.91
CA ILE A 497 3.33 -22.74 -24.70
C ILE A 497 3.39 -23.91 -25.71
N LEU A 498 3.76 -23.64 -26.97
CA LEU A 498 3.83 -24.65 -28.03
C LEU A 498 4.98 -25.65 -27.87
N VAL A 499 5.96 -25.37 -27.01
CA VAL A 499 7.09 -26.28 -26.73
C VAL A 499 7.11 -26.77 -25.29
N ASP A 500 6.06 -26.49 -24.51
CA ASP A 500 5.94 -26.87 -23.12
C ASP A 500 5.70 -28.38 -22.97
N SER A 501 6.72 -29.09 -22.49
CA SER A 501 6.69 -30.54 -22.26
C SER A 501 5.74 -30.96 -21.14
N ASP A 502 5.44 -30.09 -20.18
CA ASP A 502 4.51 -30.41 -19.09
C ASP A 502 3.06 -30.35 -19.58
N LEU A 503 2.75 -29.47 -20.53
CA LEU A 503 1.49 -29.54 -21.26
C LEU A 503 1.39 -30.84 -22.07
N ASP A 504 2.47 -31.25 -22.74
CA ASP A 504 2.48 -32.51 -23.50
C ASP A 504 2.26 -33.72 -22.58
N ALA A 505 2.85 -33.71 -21.37
CA ALA A 505 2.64 -34.73 -20.35
C ALA A 505 1.18 -34.76 -19.85
N LYS A 506 0.58 -33.61 -19.56
CA LYS A 506 -0.85 -33.50 -19.17
C LYS A 506 -1.78 -34.02 -20.28
N ILE A 507 -1.47 -33.74 -21.54
CA ILE A 507 -2.24 -34.24 -22.69
C ILE A 507 -2.11 -35.75 -22.84
N ALA A 508 -0.90 -36.30 -22.63
CA ALA A 508 -0.63 -37.72 -22.72
C ALA A 508 -1.10 -38.55 -21.51
N ASP A 509 -1.51 -37.90 -20.41
CA ASP A 509 -1.91 -38.56 -19.16
C ASP A 509 -3.03 -39.60 -19.41
N PRO A 510 -2.81 -40.89 -19.05
CA PRO A 510 -3.80 -41.96 -19.21
C PRO A 510 -4.81 -42.04 -18.06
N ARG A 511 -4.63 -41.28 -16.97
CA ARG A 511 -5.56 -41.26 -15.84
C ARG A 511 -6.93 -40.71 -16.26
N THR A 512 -7.96 -41.18 -15.57
CA THR A 512 -9.37 -40.88 -15.89
C THR A 512 -10.16 -40.38 -14.68
N ASP A 513 -9.48 -39.98 -13.61
CA ASP A 513 -10.12 -39.27 -12.51
C ASP A 513 -10.54 -37.85 -12.95
N ASP A 514 -11.52 -37.28 -12.27
CA ASP A 514 -12.12 -36.00 -12.69
C ASP A 514 -11.09 -34.86 -12.75
N THR A 515 -10.11 -34.87 -11.85
CA THR A 515 -9.03 -33.85 -11.80
C THR A 515 -8.11 -33.97 -13.01
N SER A 516 -7.56 -35.17 -13.28
CA SER A 516 -6.67 -35.37 -14.43
C SER A 516 -7.38 -35.13 -15.77
N LEU A 517 -8.67 -35.47 -15.88
CA LEU A 517 -9.47 -35.16 -17.07
C LEU A 517 -9.70 -33.65 -17.26
N ALA A 518 -9.90 -32.90 -16.17
CA ALA A 518 -10.04 -31.44 -16.24
C ALA A 518 -8.72 -30.78 -16.69
N GLU A 519 -7.59 -31.17 -16.07
CA GLU A 519 -6.25 -30.69 -16.44
C GLU A 519 -5.92 -30.99 -17.91
N LYS A 520 -6.26 -32.20 -18.38
CA LYS A 520 -6.07 -32.60 -19.77
C LYS A 520 -6.89 -31.75 -20.73
N ARG A 521 -8.16 -31.45 -20.41
CA ARG A 521 -9.01 -30.57 -21.24
C ARG A 521 -8.44 -29.15 -21.31
N ALA A 522 -8.02 -28.60 -20.17
CA ALA A 522 -7.40 -27.27 -20.10
C ALA A 522 -6.12 -27.20 -20.94
N ALA A 523 -5.24 -28.21 -20.84
CA ALA A 523 -4.01 -28.29 -21.63
C ALA A 523 -4.29 -28.37 -23.15
N ILE A 524 -5.26 -29.18 -23.57
CA ILE A 524 -5.68 -29.25 -24.99
C ILE A 524 -6.24 -27.90 -25.45
N ALA A 525 -7.10 -27.27 -24.66
CA ALA A 525 -7.71 -25.99 -25.01
C ALA A 525 -6.64 -24.90 -25.19
N LEU A 526 -5.65 -24.83 -24.29
CA LEU A 526 -4.54 -23.89 -24.39
C LEU A 526 -3.68 -24.16 -25.64
N ARG A 527 -3.36 -25.43 -25.95
CA ARG A 527 -2.62 -25.79 -27.17
C ARG A 527 -3.38 -25.44 -28.45
N VAL A 528 -4.69 -25.66 -28.47
CA VAL A 528 -5.54 -25.31 -29.62
C VAL A 528 -5.61 -23.80 -29.81
N LEU A 529 -5.77 -23.04 -28.72
CA LEU A 529 -5.77 -21.58 -28.77
C LEU A 529 -4.43 -21.04 -29.29
N ALA A 530 -3.32 -21.62 -28.82
CA ALA A 530 -1.97 -21.25 -29.25
C ALA A 530 -1.60 -21.77 -30.66
N ALA A 531 -2.40 -22.61 -31.31
CA ALA A 531 -2.03 -23.24 -32.58
C ALA A 531 -1.88 -22.23 -33.73
N ASP A 532 -2.76 -21.23 -33.82
CA ASP A 532 -2.73 -20.20 -34.86
C ASP A 532 -2.27 -18.84 -34.29
N ALA A 533 -1.24 -18.25 -34.89
CA ALA A 533 -0.62 -17.03 -34.37
C ALA A 533 -1.56 -15.81 -34.44
N THR A 534 -2.31 -15.69 -35.53
CA THR A 534 -3.25 -14.58 -35.73
C THR A 534 -4.41 -14.68 -34.76
N THR A 535 -5.06 -15.84 -34.68
CA THR A 535 -6.16 -16.10 -33.75
C THR A 535 -5.74 -15.90 -32.30
N TRP A 536 -4.55 -16.37 -31.92
CA TRP A 536 -3.98 -16.14 -30.58
C TRP A 536 -3.85 -14.66 -30.25
N SER A 537 -3.17 -13.89 -31.11
CA SER A 537 -2.96 -12.46 -30.89
C SER A 537 -4.28 -11.68 -30.82
N GLN A 538 -5.25 -12.01 -31.67
CA GLN A 538 -6.56 -11.37 -31.67
C GLN A 538 -7.37 -11.70 -30.42
N ALA A 539 -7.37 -12.96 -29.99
CA ALA A 539 -8.03 -13.38 -28.76
C ALA A 539 -7.40 -12.69 -27.53
N TYR A 540 -6.06 -12.62 -27.49
CA TYR A 540 -5.32 -11.94 -26.42
C TYR A 540 -5.66 -10.44 -26.34
N LEU A 541 -5.63 -9.72 -27.47
CA LEU A 541 -5.97 -8.30 -27.50
C LEU A 541 -7.45 -8.06 -27.19
N ALA A 542 -8.35 -8.92 -27.68
CA ALA A 542 -9.78 -8.84 -27.37
C ALA A 542 -10.05 -9.06 -25.86
N ALA A 543 -9.29 -9.95 -25.21
CA ALA A 543 -9.34 -10.14 -23.77
C ALA A 543 -8.93 -8.88 -23.00
N LEU A 544 -7.86 -8.19 -23.43
CA LEU A 544 -7.45 -6.91 -22.84
C LEU A 544 -8.47 -5.79 -23.09
N GLU A 545 -9.11 -5.78 -24.26
CA GLU A 545 -10.18 -4.81 -24.59
C GLU A 545 -11.44 -5.05 -23.76
N GLN A 546 -11.85 -6.31 -23.60
CA GLN A 546 -13.02 -6.70 -22.80
C GLN A 546 -12.96 -6.20 -21.36
N VAL A 547 -11.77 -6.07 -20.78
CA VAL A 547 -11.56 -5.62 -19.39
C VAL A 547 -11.06 -4.18 -19.27
N GLY A 548 -11.06 -3.43 -20.37
CA GLY A 548 -10.71 -2.01 -20.39
C GLY A 548 -9.22 -1.68 -20.27
N ILE A 549 -8.33 -2.68 -20.37
CA ILE A 549 -6.87 -2.45 -20.43
C ILE A 549 -6.50 -1.87 -21.80
N LEU A 550 -6.99 -2.49 -22.88
CA LEU A 550 -6.88 -1.95 -24.22
C LEU A 550 -8.12 -1.11 -24.53
N ARG A 551 -8.02 0.20 -24.43
CA ARG A 551 -9.18 1.08 -24.66
C ARG A 551 -9.45 1.27 -26.16
N PRO A 552 -10.71 1.41 -26.59
CA PRO A 552 -11.04 1.89 -27.93
C PRO A 552 -10.42 3.28 -28.19
N VAL A 553 -10.02 3.54 -29.43
CA VAL A 553 -9.22 4.73 -29.81
C VAL A 553 -9.88 6.08 -29.50
N ASP A 554 -11.21 6.11 -29.51
CA ASP A 554 -12.01 7.34 -29.32
C ASP A 554 -12.79 7.34 -28.00
N GLU A 555 -12.50 6.40 -27.09
CA GLU A 555 -13.15 6.37 -25.77
C GLU A 555 -12.33 7.16 -24.74
N ALA A 556 -13.01 7.96 -23.91
CA ALA A 556 -12.37 8.66 -22.80
C ALA A 556 -11.92 7.67 -21.72
N PRO A 557 -10.76 7.89 -21.06
CA PRO A 557 -10.31 7.06 -19.94
C PRO A 557 -11.40 6.97 -18.87
N PRO A 558 -11.58 5.81 -18.22
CA PRO A 558 -12.52 5.71 -17.11
C PRO A 558 -12.08 6.59 -15.95
N ILE A 559 -13.05 7.14 -15.23
CA ILE A 559 -12.78 7.94 -14.04
C ILE A 559 -12.40 6.98 -12.92
N ARG A 560 -11.18 7.14 -12.40
CA ARG A 560 -10.65 6.40 -11.26
C ARG A 560 -10.29 7.38 -10.17
N GLN A 561 -10.26 6.95 -8.91
CA GLN A 561 -9.66 7.78 -7.85
C GLN A 561 -8.13 7.71 -7.92
N ASP A 562 -7.59 6.50 -8.11
CA ASP A 562 -6.17 6.24 -8.27
C ASP A 562 -5.81 5.83 -9.70
N ILE A 563 -4.60 6.17 -10.14
CA ILE A 563 -4.09 5.75 -11.45
C ILE A 563 -3.93 4.22 -11.45
N LYS A 564 -4.38 3.58 -12.53
CA LYS A 564 -4.33 2.13 -12.66
C LYS A 564 -2.90 1.68 -12.95
N VAL A 565 -2.41 0.76 -12.13
CA VAL A 565 -1.13 0.08 -12.33
C VAL A 565 -1.36 -1.42 -12.39
N MET A 566 -0.74 -2.09 -13.34
CA MET A 566 -0.71 -3.55 -13.38
C MET A 566 0.68 -4.06 -13.73
N SER A 567 1.10 -5.14 -13.06
CA SER A 567 2.32 -5.84 -13.46
C SER A 567 2.21 -6.40 -14.88
N LEU A 568 3.34 -6.59 -15.54
CA LEU A 568 3.42 -7.24 -16.84
C LEU A 568 2.86 -8.66 -16.74
N MET A 569 3.25 -9.41 -15.70
CA MET A 569 2.75 -10.76 -15.44
C MET A 569 1.22 -10.80 -15.27
N SER A 570 0.62 -9.81 -14.58
CA SER A 570 -0.83 -9.66 -14.48
C SER A 570 -1.49 -9.40 -15.83
N THR A 571 -0.86 -8.55 -16.66
CA THR A 571 -1.37 -8.18 -17.99
C THR A 571 -1.34 -9.38 -18.93
N LEU A 572 -0.24 -10.13 -18.93
CA LEU A 572 -0.07 -11.37 -19.69
C LEU A 572 -1.09 -12.44 -19.26
N ALA A 573 -1.25 -12.63 -17.96
CA ALA A 573 -2.25 -13.54 -17.40
C ALA A 573 -3.67 -13.13 -17.78
N THR A 574 -3.97 -11.84 -17.83
CA THR A 574 -5.27 -11.32 -18.26
C THR A 574 -5.57 -11.73 -19.71
N GLY A 575 -4.61 -11.54 -20.63
CA GLY A 575 -4.83 -11.89 -22.04
C GLY A 575 -5.00 -13.40 -22.32
N ILE A 576 -4.71 -14.28 -21.35
CA ILE A 576 -4.92 -15.74 -21.45
C ILE A 576 -6.19 -16.16 -20.67
N LEU A 577 -6.36 -15.68 -19.45
CA LEU A 577 -7.43 -16.12 -18.54
C LEU A 577 -8.78 -15.50 -18.88
N ILE A 578 -8.83 -14.35 -19.56
CA ILE A 578 -10.08 -13.70 -19.95
C ILE A 578 -10.52 -14.21 -21.33
N GLY A 579 -11.80 -14.58 -21.44
CA GLY A 579 -12.43 -15.04 -22.69
C GLY A 579 -12.84 -16.52 -22.68
N PRO A 580 -13.48 -17.02 -23.75
CA PRO A 580 -14.13 -18.35 -23.76
C PRO A 580 -13.19 -19.54 -23.52
N ALA A 581 -11.90 -19.36 -23.83
CA ALA A 581 -10.87 -20.38 -23.59
C ALA A 581 -10.31 -20.34 -22.16
N GLY A 582 -10.27 -19.14 -21.54
CA GLY A 582 -9.79 -18.96 -20.18
C GLY A 582 -10.72 -19.57 -19.13
N ASP A 583 -12.02 -19.66 -19.39
CA ASP A 583 -13.01 -20.32 -18.51
C ASP A 583 -12.68 -21.80 -18.25
N GLN A 584 -11.97 -22.47 -19.17
CA GLN A 584 -11.53 -23.85 -19.01
C GLN A 584 -10.26 -24.01 -18.15
N ILE A 585 -9.57 -22.91 -17.85
CA ILE A 585 -8.32 -22.84 -17.07
C ILE A 585 -8.59 -22.37 -15.63
N ARG A 586 -9.76 -21.75 -15.37
CA ARG A 586 -10.12 -21.17 -14.07
C ARG A 586 -10.59 -22.23 -13.06
N THR A 587 -9.66 -22.91 -12.40
CA THR A 587 -9.92 -23.58 -11.10
C THR A 587 -8.87 -23.17 -10.05
N THR A 588 -9.26 -22.98 -8.79
CA THR A 588 -8.39 -22.33 -7.78
C THR A 588 -7.08 -23.08 -7.49
N ALA A 589 -7.07 -24.41 -7.60
CA ALA A 589 -5.85 -25.22 -7.44
C ALA A 589 -4.88 -25.08 -8.64
N ASP A 590 -5.40 -24.82 -9.85
CA ASP A 590 -4.63 -24.66 -11.09
C ASP A 590 -4.06 -23.24 -11.24
N LEU A 591 -4.67 -22.22 -10.61
CA LEU A 591 -4.25 -20.82 -10.82
C LEU A 591 -2.87 -20.47 -10.22
N ALA A 592 -2.46 -21.11 -9.13
CA ALA A 592 -1.11 -20.90 -8.58
C ALA A 592 -0.03 -21.48 -9.50
N ASP A 593 -0.26 -22.72 -9.97
CA ASP A 593 0.60 -23.38 -10.95
C ASP A 593 0.62 -22.60 -12.26
N PHE A 594 -0.52 -22.11 -12.72
CA PHE A 594 -0.64 -21.27 -13.91
C PHE A 594 0.19 -19.98 -13.79
N PHE A 595 0.16 -19.29 -12.65
CA PHE A 595 0.99 -18.11 -12.45
C PHE A 595 2.49 -18.42 -12.49
N ALA A 596 2.92 -19.55 -11.91
CA ALA A 596 4.29 -20.02 -12.04
C ALA A 596 4.65 -20.32 -13.51
N ARG A 597 3.72 -20.92 -14.27
CA ARG A 597 3.89 -21.21 -15.70
C ARG A 597 3.99 -19.97 -16.56
N ILE A 598 3.22 -18.92 -16.26
CA ILE A 598 3.33 -17.65 -16.99
C ILE A 598 4.73 -17.06 -16.89
N LYS A 599 5.32 -17.06 -15.69
CA LYS A 599 6.69 -16.58 -15.50
C LYS A 599 7.67 -17.42 -16.31
N GLN A 600 7.52 -18.74 -16.27
CA GLN A 600 8.35 -19.65 -17.08
C GLN A 600 8.20 -19.40 -18.59
N TRP A 601 6.97 -19.26 -19.10
CA TRP A 601 6.72 -18.96 -20.51
C TRP A 601 7.22 -17.58 -20.93
N TYR A 602 7.25 -16.62 -20.01
CA TYR A 602 7.87 -15.31 -20.23
C TYR A 602 9.40 -15.40 -20.31
N GLY A 603 10.01 -16.47 -19.79
CA GLY A 603 11.45 -16.70 -19.78
C GLY A 603 12.12 -16.44 -18.44
N ASP A 604 11.36 -16.48 -17.33
CA ASP A 604 11.92 -16.42 -15.98
C ASP A 604 12.86 -17.61 -15.73
N GLU A 605 14.12 -17.30 -15.46
CA GLU A 605 15.19 -18.23 -15.08
C GLU A 605 15.74 -17.82 -13.70
N PRO A 606 15.03 -18.16 -12.60
CA PRO A 606 15.47 -17.80 -11.25
C PRO A 606 16.90 -18.27 -10.94
N GLY A 607 17.70 -17.41 -10.32
CA GLY A 607 19.10 -17.69 -9.97
C GLY A 607 20.12 -17.43 -11.08
N THR A 608 19.71 -17.06 -12.30
CA THR A 608 20.63 -16.56 -13.33
C THR A 608 21.35 -15.32 -12.80
N ARG A 609 22.68 -15.36 -12.70
CA ARG A 609 23.45 -14.26 -12.08
C ARG A 609 23.60 -13.08 -13.05
N ALA A 610 23.56 -11.88 -12.50
CA ALA A 610 23.87 -10.66 -13.23
C ALA A 610 25.29 -10.70 -13.82
N ALA A 611 25.51 -9.98 -14.91
CA ALA A 611 26.85 -9.71 -15.42
C ALA A 611 27.71 -9.06 -14.31
N ILE A 612 28.96 -9.47 -14.20
CA ILE A 612 29.91 -8.99 -13.20
C ILE A 612 30.86 -8.02 -13.89
N ASP A 613 31.05 -6.83 -13.32
CA ASP A 613 32.00 -5.83 -13.82
C ASP A 613 33.43 -6.20 -13.41
N HIS A 614 33.63 -6.46 -12.12
CA HIS A 614 34.89 -6.93 -11.58
C HIS A 614 34.67 -7.67 -10.26
N TYR A 615 35.76 -8.23 -9.73
CA TYR A 615 35.80 -8.87 -8.43
C TYR A 615 36.68 -8.06 -7.48
N GLU A 616 36.24 -7.93 -6.23
CA GLU A 616 37.01 -7.33 -5.15
C GLU A 616 37.66 -8.43 -4.29
N TYR A 617 38.99 -8.51 -4.33
CA TYR A 617 39.75 -9.45 -3.49
C TYR A 617 39.63 -9.08 -2.00
N ARG A 618 39.40 -10.09 -1.17
CA ARG A 618 39.31 -10.02 0.29
C ARG A 618 40.15 -11.12 0.93
N GLU A 619 40.69 -10.80 2.10
CA GLU A 619 41.50 -11.73 2.89
C GLU A 619 41.23 -11.50 4.37
N SER A 620 41.21 -12.60 5.12
CA SER A 620 41.23 -12.66 6.57
C SER A 620 42.35 -13.60 7.01
N ASP A 621 42.57 -13.74 8.31
CA ASP A 621 43.59 -14.65 8.84
C ASP A 621 43.34 -16.14 8.48
N CYS A 622 42.15 -16.47 7.95
CA CYS A 622 41.68 -17.83 7.72
C CYS A 622 41.23 -18.10 6.27
N LEU A 623 40.75 -17.06 5.56
CA LEU A 623 40.12 -17.19 4.25
C LEU A 623 40.68 -16.13 3.28
N SER A 624 40.74 -16.48 2.00
CA SER A 624 41.00 -15.54 0.90
C SER A 624 40.05 -15.82 -0.24
N GLY A 625 39.62 -14.79 -0.96
CA GLY A 625 38.65 -14.94 -2.02
C GLY A 625 38.15 -13.63 -2.58
N ASP A 626 37.21 -13.74 -3.52
CA ASP A 626 36.77 -12.64 -4.35
C ASP A 626 35.26 -12.39 -4.18
N ILE A 627 34.89 -11.14 -3.94
CA ILE A 627 33.49 -10.72 -3.84
C ILE A 627 33.06 -10.10 -5.19
N PRO A 628 31.99 -10.59 -5.83
CA PRO A 628 31.55 -10.08 -7.12
C PRO A 628 30.94 -8.68 -6.99
N VAL A 629 31.28 -7.79 -7.92
CA VAL A 629 30.60 -6.50 -8.10
C VAL A 629 29.77 -6.57 -9.38
N PRO A 630 28.43 -6.50 -9.29
CA PRO A 630 27.57 -6.59 -10.46
C PRO A 630 27.79 -5.37 -11.36
N ALA A 631 27.77 -5.59 -12.67
CA ALA A 631 27.83 -4.52 -13.66
C ALA A 631 26.65 -3.58 -13.49
N LEU A 632 26.93 -2.29 -13.63
CA LEU A 632 25.89 -1.26 -13.58
C LEU A 632 25.10 -1.33 -14.88
N PRO A 633 23.76 -1.46 -14.82
CA PRO A 633 22.95 -1.48 -16.02
C PRO A 633 23.08 -0.17 -16.80
N THR A 634 22.91 -0.23 -18.11
CA THR A 634 23.05 0.91 -19.02
C THR A 634 21.69 1.30 -19.61
N PHE A 635 21.61 2.51 -20.17
CA PHE A 635 20.39 2.98 -20.83
C PHE A 635 19.93 2.04 -21.95
N ASP A 636 20.88 1.55 -22.76
CA ASP A 636 20.59 0.70 -23.92
C ASP A 636 19.94 -0.64 -23.53
N ASP A 637 20.15 -1.12 -22.30
CA ASP A 637 19.53 -2.35 -21.79
C ASP A 637 18.00 -2.21 -21.57
N TYR A 638 17.50 -0.97 -21.45
CA TYR A 638 16.10 -0.67 -21.10
C TYR A 638 15.39 0.23 -22.09
N ASN A 639 16.11 0.77 -23.07
CA ASN A 639 15.52 1.57 -24.13
C ASN A 639 14.59 0.71 -24.98
N LEU A 640 13.34 1.15 -25.13
CA LEU A 640 12.33 0.42 -25.92
C LEU A 640 12.32 0.83 -27.41
N ASP A 641 13.13 1.82 -27.80
CA ASP A 641 13.20 2.36 -29.17
C ASP A 641 11.83 2.79 -29.73
N LEU A 642 10.99 3.35 -28.85
CA LEU A 642 9.66 3.87 -29.19
C LEU A 642 9.72 5.34 -29.62
N SER A 643 8.57 5.88 -30.04
CA SER A 643 8.44 7.29 -30.44
C SER A 643 8.75 8.29 -29.32
N HIS A 644 8.56 7.89 -28.06
CA HIS A 644 8.85 8.70 -26.88
C HIS A 644 10.11 8.19 -26.16
N PRO A 645 10.90 9.08 -25.54
CA PRO A 645 12.14 8.69 -24.89
C PRO A 645 11.88 7.78 -23.69
N THR A 646 12.76 6.80 -23.51
CA THR A 646 12.88 6.08 -22.25
C THR A 646 13.63 6.97 -21.24
N TYR A 647 13.13 7.03 -20.01
CA TYR A 647 13.86 7.58 -18.88
C TYR A 647 14.44 6.44 -18.06
N PHE A 648 15.68 6.62 -17.61
CA PHE A 648 16.46 5.57 -16.96
C PHE A 648 17.21 6.15 -15.76
N GLN A 649 17.17 5.42 -14.64
CA GLN A 649 17.96 5.72 -13.46
C GLN A 649 18.57 4.43 -12.89
N THR A 650 19.83 4.51 -12.51
CA THR A 650 20.51 3.46 -11.76
C THR A 650 21.52 4.07 -10.81
N PHE A 651 21.75 3.42 -9.67
CA PHE A 651 22.83 3.79 -8.77
C PHE A 651 23.26 2.61 -7.90
N ASN A 652 24.51 2.68 -7.43
CA ASN A 652 25.10 1.71 -6.53
C ASN A 652 24.66 1.92 -5.08
N ILE A 653 24.63 0.82 -4.34
CA ILE A 653 24.32 0.72 -2.93
C ILE A 653 25.47 -0.02 -2.26
N PHE A 654 25.97 0.53 -1.17
CA PHE A 654 27.04 -0.07 -0.39
C PHE A 654 26.48 -0.80 0.82
N VAL A 655 26.94 -2.03 1.02
CA VAL A 655 26.55 -2.86 2.17
C VAL A 655 27.73 -2.98 3.12
N PRO A 656 27.83 -2.15 4.17
CA PRO A 656 28.84 -2.31 5.21
C PRO A 656 28.43 -3.37 6.24
N TYR A 657 29.43 -3.91 6.94
CA TYR A 657 29.21 -4.57 8.21
C TYR A 657 29.47 -3.58 9.36
N VAL A 658 28.49 -3.39 10.25
CA VAL A 658 28.58 -2.43 11.37
C VAL A 658 28.32 -3.07 12.74
N GLY A 659 28.26 -4.41 12.81
CA GLY A 659 27.78 -5.13 13.99
C GLY A 659 26.24 -5.21 14.05
N PHE A 660 25.73 -6.03 14.96
CA PHE A 660 24.30 -6.31 15.13
C PHE A 660 23.76 -5.87 16.48
#